data_AF-A0A1Y6IMZ5-F1
#
_entry.id   AF-A0A1Y6IMZ5-F1
#
_cell.length_a   1.000
_cell.length_b   1.000
_cell.length_c   1.000
_cell.angle_alpha   90.00
_cell.angle_beta   90.00
_cell.angle_gamma   90.00
#
_symmetry.space_group_name_H-M   'P 1'
#
loop_
_entity.id
_entity.type
_entity.pdbx_description
1 polymer ?
#
loop_
_entity_poly.entity_id
_entity_poly.type
_entity_poly.pdbx_seq_one_letter_code
_entity_poly.pdbx_strand_id
1 'polypeptide(L)'
;MKKTRKNYFLPVLTAIVSATPALALADLSLNGSAGNGEISLNWSGAGADSIYQVYYDTDSNPAGRTRLATLAPSTHSYTASNLNNGTQYWFWVKYQNDSGDWLNSSVFTATPSAGGLSLTGVAGDRQVQLNWNNAGSGGGYQIYYDTDSNPAGRSRAASVSESTHSYTVTNLNNGTPYWFWIKYRDNSGNMVSSEAFNATPVSSSGGGSSGGGSSSADSYDASLSYQWQGAYENGNQDSCVSGNWQTPSSTGDTGQPLRAESTHFAVYWADGTNINTDQARTALNTLEHVWSVYYGNNVKFQEPYCNSSQKFKATVHFGNDFALTGGGWFKNGNRLMGMWVGPGAAADQWGLAHEFAHGAQFMTTAFPGCNGLGCWIHESHANWMAHQVFPDNAHCSEMLVNTTHLHYGNTRTRYCNWQFFEYLKDKFGPGVVGKMWSTSTYDKDEWQKLMANQGWDIKRLNDEFGDWAMHNVTWDYLDINGTNRGAYFRDTYGAIDQDPGANTQRRLRLTQLETLDNNWRNNHRFVSPYYWAPQRWGYNIVRLYPEQGASSVTVNFRGVVQQGADSDWRWGLVATDRNLNSPRYSRIQRGNSNQASISINNGDEVYLVVMATPTQYQKILWARHSSDGTPYPSIYRYPYMVEVQGAWPDGFRNGAKDACPSGTVRHGNGGGCAPQGTPSSVYVGPYAKVLGGTVRDNARIEDHATIVHGTVSGNAVVGAMTLLGSESTATSWYHTFDVSDNATVKSTFYPMGWFGDRAAGGTVTLLGDLEYYSNKYSNFFYGLVDDRWNGDTSINDITVRPPYSWR
;
A
#
# COMPACT_ATOMS: atom_id res chain seq x y z
N MET A 1 -33.69 18.87 -31.20
CA MET A 1 -32.93 18.53 -32.43
C MET A 1 -31.63 17.86 -32.04
N LYS A 2 -31.40 16.63 -32.52
CA LYS A 2 -30.14 15.88 -32.33
C LYS A 2 -28.97 16.68 -32.90
N LYS A 3 -27.95 16.98 -32.09
CA LYS A 3 -26.62 17.37 -32.56
C LYS A 3 -25.54 16.67 -31.72
N THR A 4 -25.13 15.51 -32.23
CA THR A 4 -23.74 15.01 -32.34
C THR A 4 -22.71 15.49 -31.31
N ARG A 5 -22.33 14.57 -30.40
CA ARG A 5 -21.04 14.59 -29.70
C ARG A 5 -19.91 14.57 -30.74
N LYS A 6 -19.02 15.57 -30.71
CA LYS A 6 -17.75 15.48 -31.43
C LYS A 6 -16.81 14.59 -30.64
N ASN A 7 -16.68 13.35 -31.09
CA ASN A 7 -15.55 12.49 -30.77
C ASN A 7 -14.29 13.10 -31.38
N TYR A 8 -13.27 13.36 -30.56
CA TYR A 8 -11.92 13.55 -31.08
C TYR A 8 -11.35 12.17 -31.44
N PHE A 9 -11.37 11.85 -32.73
CA PHE A 9 -10.59 10.76 -33.32
C PHE A 9 -9.14 11.23 -33.46
N LEU A 10 -8.18 10.44 -32.97
CA LEU A 10 -6.77 10.46 -33.37
C LEU A 10 -6.45 9.08 -33.98
N PRO A 11 -5.58 9.02 -35.01
CA PRO A 11 -5.55 7.92 -35.96
C PRO A 11 -4.99 6.62 -35.38
N VAL A 12 -5.59 5.51 -35.81
CA VAL A 12 -5.08 4.15 -35.62
C VAL A 12 -3.74 4.04 -36.36
N LEU A 13 -2.64 3.98 -35.60
CA LEU A 13 -1.37 3.52 -36.14
C LEU A 13 -1.42 2.00 -36.20
N THR A 14 -1.52 1.45 -37.41
CA THR A 14 -1.47 0.01 -37.64
C THR A 14 -0.04 -0.48 -37.38
N ALA A 15 0.21 -1.08 -36.22
CA ALA A 15 1.47 -1.77 -35.97
C ALA A 15 1.48 -3.08 -36.77
N ILE A 16 2.38 -3.17 -37.75
CA ILE A 16 2.69 -4.41 -38.45
C ILE A 16 3.46 -5.28 -37.45
N VAL A 17 2.84 -6.34 -36.95
CA VAL A 17 3.53 -7.37 -36.16
C VAL A 17 4.38 -8.20 -37.11
N SER A 18 5.66 -7.84 -37.22
CA SER A 18 6.66 -8.77 -37.73
C SER A 18 6.98 -9.75 -36.60
N ALA A 19 6.59 -11.02 -36.76
CA ALA A 19 6.97 -12.07 -35.84
C ALA A 19 8.51 -12.20 -35.83
N THR A 20 9.13 -11.74 -34.75
CA THR A 20 10.49 -12.17 -34.40
C THR A 20 10.43 -13.64 -33.97
N PRO A 21 11.37 -14.49 -34.39
CA PRO A 21 11.43 -15.85 -33.89
C PRO A 21 11.60 -15.81 -32.38
N ALA A 22 10.81 -16.62 -31.66
CA ALA A 22 11.01 -16.84 -30.24
C ALA A 22 12.46 -17.32 -30.02
N LEU A 23 13.25 -16.55 -29.29
CA LEU A 23 14.52 -17.01 -28.74
C LEU A 23 14.23 -18.25 -27.89
N ALA A 24 14.85 -19.38 -28.24
CA ALA A 24 14.83 -20.57 -27.41
C ALA A 24 15.25 -20.18 -25.98
N LEU A 25 14.41 -20.54 -25.00
CA LEU A 25 14.72 -20.39 -23.57
C LEU A 25 16.04 -21.11 -23.28
N ALA A 26 16.99 -20.41 -22.67
CA ALA A 26 18.30 -20.96 -22.36
C ALA A 26 18.22 -21.99 -21.22
N ASP A 27 18.80 -23.18 -21.41
CA ASP A 27 18.90 -24.24 -20.40
C ASP A 27 19.91 -23.94 -19.27
N LEU A 28 20.60 -22.79 -19.32
CA LEU A 28 21.60 -22.35 -18.35
C LEU A 28 21.17 -21.04 -17.68
N SER A 29 21.00 -21.09 -16.36
CA SER A 29 20.61 -19.96 -15.52
C SER A 29 21.85 -19.25 -14.97
N LEU A 30 22.01 -17.97 -15.31
CA LEU A 30 23.12 -17.12 -14.87
C LEU A 30 22.67 -16.16 -13.76
N ASN A 31 23.44 -16.10 -12.67
CA ASN A 31 23.24 -15.17 -11.56
C ASN A 31 24.59 -14.63 -11.06
N GLY A 32 24.57 -13.70 -10.11
CA GLY A 32 25.80 -13.11 -9.57
C GLY A 32 25.58 -12.01 -8.55
N SER A 33 26.67 -11.42 -8.08
CA SER A 33 26.71 -10.30 -7.15
C SER A 33 27.78 -9.27 -7.54
N ALA A 34 27.50 -8.00 -7.31
CA ALA A 34 28.45 -6.91 -7.52
C ALA A 34 29.39 -6.73 -6.31
N GLY A 35 30.67 -6.50 -6.58
CA GLY A 35 31.71 -6.12 -5.62
C GLY A 35 32.40 -4.81 -6.02
N ASN A 36 33.50 -4.48 -5.36
CA ASN A 36 34.28 -3.26 -5.65
C ASN A 36 35.20 -3.49 -6.86
N GLY A 37 34.85 -2.88 -7.99
CA GLY A 37 35.59 -3.05 -9.24
C GLY A 37 35.50 -4.45 -9.82
N GLU A 38 34.53 -5.26 -9.35
CA GLU A 38 34.33 -6.63 -9.80
C GLU A 38 32.87 -7.10 -9.73
N ILE A 39 32.53 -8.15 -10.47
CA ILE A 39 31.24 -8.85 -10.41
C ILE A 39 31.50 -10.35 -10.38
N SER A 40 30.97 -11.03 -9.35
CA SER A 40 31.04 -12.49 -9.22
C SER A 40 29.82 -13.12 -9.90
N LEU A 41 30.05 -14.00 -10.87
CA LEU A 41 29.02 -14.71 -11.62
C LEU A 41 29.01 -16.18 -11.19
N ASN A 42 27.82 -16.77 -11.11
CA ASN A 42 27.61 -18.21 -10.92
C ASN A 42 26.49 -18.69 -11.85
N TRP A 43 26.56 -19.94 -12.28
CA TRP A 43 25.52 -20.53 -13.13
C TRP A 43 25.23 -22.00 -12.84
N SER A 44 24.01 -22.42 -13.13
CA SER A 44 23.54 -23.81 -13.04
C SER A 44 22.73 -24.22 -14.27
N GLY A 45 22.80 -25.49 -14.66
CA GLY A 45 22.21 -26.02 -15.90
C GLY A 45 23.20 -26.91 -16.67
N ALA A 46 22.74 -27.56 -17.75
CA ALA A 46 23.52 -28.59 -18.45
C ALA A 46 24.30 -28.08 -19.66
N GLY A 47 25.57 -28.47 -19.70
CA GLY A 47 26.17 -29.25 -20.78
C GLY A 47 27.27 -30.11 -20.14
N ALA A 48 27.14 -31.44 -20.21
CA ALA A 48 28.19 -32.33 -19.70
C ALA A 48 29.43 -32.16 -20.59
N ASP A 49 30.52 -31.66 -20.01
CA ASP A 49 31.81 -31.38 -20.66
C ASP A 49 31.87 -30.15 -21.62
N SER A 50 31.03 -29.13 -21.43
CA SER A 50 31.04 -27.91 -22.26
C SER A 50 32.05 -26.84 -21.83
N ILE A 51 32.89 -26.35 -22.75
CA ILE A 51 33.76 -25.18 -22.53
C ILE A 51 32.89 -23.93 -22.40
N TYR A 52 32.99 -23.17 -21.30
CA TYR A 52 32.21 -21.94 -21.09
C TYR A 52 32.96 -20.71 -21.59
N GLN A 53 32.28 -19.78 -22.24
CA GLN A 53 32.84 -18.47 -22.60
C GLN A 53 32.03 -17.37 -21.93
N VAL A 54 32.69 -16.57 -21.09
CA VAL A 54 32.07 -15.44 -20.39
C VAL A 54 32.25 -14.18 -21.22
N TYR A 55 31.16 -13.46 -21.44
CA TYR A 55 31.12 -12.21 -22.16
C TYR A 55 30.51 -11.11 -21.31
N TYR A 56 30.91 -9.87 -21.57
CA TYR A 56 30.29 -8.68 -21.00
C TYR A 56 30.14 -7.54 -22.01
N ASP A 57 29.26 -6.59 -21.72
CA ASP A 57 29.14 -5.31 -22.41
C ASP A 57 28.65 -4.22 -21.45
N THR A 58 28.69 -2.96 -21.89
CA THR A 58 28.14 -1.77 -21.22
C THR A 58 26.79 -1.32 -21.81
N ASP A 59 26.19 -2.14 -22.67
CA ASP A 59 24.80 -1.99 -23.09
C ASP A 59 24.12 -3.38 -23.23
N SER A 60 22.81 -3.36 -23.53
CA SER A 60 21.99 -4.58 -23.62
C SER A 60 22.09 -5.31 -24.97
N ASN A 61 22.83 -4.79 -25.95
CA ASN A 61 22.96 -5.37 -27.27
C ASN A 61 24.09 -6.42 -27.31
N PRO A 62 23.79 -7.71 -27.51
CA PRO A 62 24.83 -8.74 -27.55
C PRO A 62 25.73 -8.64 -28.81
N ALA A 63 25.36 -7.86 -29.83
CA ALA A 63 26.17 -7.60 -31.01
C ALA A 63 27.22 -6.49 -30.73
N GLY A 64 28.14 -6.79 -29.82
CA GLY A 64 29.16 -5.85 -29.33
C GLY A 64 30.01 -6.42 -28.20
N ARG A 65 29.46 -7.41 -27.49
CA ARG A 65 30.04 -7.99 -26.27
C ARG A 65 31.50 -8.43 -26.42
N THR A 66 32.27 -8.13 -25.38
CA THR A 66 33.69 -8.50 -25.26
C THR A 66 33.82 -9.81 -24.48
N ARG A 67 34.69 -10.71 -24.95
CA ARG A 67 34.96 -11.98 -24.23
C ARG A 67 35.92 -11.72 -23.07
N LEU A 68 35.50 -12.06 -21.85
CA LEU A 68 36.32 -11.99 -20.64
C LEU A 68 37.16 -13.24 -20.45
N ALA A 69 36.56 -14.42 -20.64
CA ALA A 69 37.24 -15.69 -20.36
C ALA A 69 36.71 -16.85 -21.20
N THR A 70 37.53 -17.90 -21.26
CA THR A 70 37.15 -19.25 -21.70
C THR A 70 37.54 -20.21 -20.58
N LEU A 71 36.57 -20.95 -20.06
CA LEU A 71 36.67 -21.72 -18.83
C LEU A 71 36.49 -23.21 -19.14
N ALA A 72 37.14 -24.05 -18.33
CA ALA A 72 37.04 -25.49 -18.46
C ALA A 72 35.62 -25.99 -18.12
N PRO A 73 35.22 -27.17 -18.60
CA PRO A 73 33.85 -27.65 -18.42
C PRO A 73 33.33 -27.85 -17.01
N SER A 74 34.22 -27.99 -16.02
CA SER A 74 33.83 -28.12 -14.62
C SER A 74 33.62 -26.77 -13.90
N THR A 75 33.86 -25.63 -14.57
CA THR A 75 33.79 -24.30 -13.96
C THR A 75 32.37 -23.73 -14.07
N HIS A 76 31.77 -23.43 -12.91
CA HIS A 76 30.39 -22.91 -12.81
C HIS A 76 30.31 -21.49 -12.22
N SER A 77 31.45 -20.82 -12.14
CA SER A 77 31.56 -19.46 -11.60
C SER A 77 32.72 -18.69 -12.25
N TYR A 78 32.62 -17.37 -12.23
CA TYR A 78 33.67 -16.47 -12.73
C TYR A 78 33.55 -15.08 -12.10
N THR A 79 34.68 -14.52 -11.64
CA THR A 79 34.72 -13.13 -11.16
C THR A 79 35.32 -12.23 -12.24
N ALA A 80 34.50 -11.31 -12.76
CA ALA A 80 34.91 -10.28 -13.69
C ALA A 80 35.47 -9.09 -12.90
N SER A 81 36.79 -8.90 -12.91
CA SER A 81 37.49 -7.81 -12.19
C SER A 81 37.89 -6.66 -13.12
N ASN A 82 38.44 -5.57 -12.57
CA ASN A 82 38.82 -4.34 -13.27
C ASN A 82 37.64 -3.61 -13.95
N LEU A 83 36.46 -3.74 -13.36
CA LEU A 83 35.27 -3.03 -13.80
C LEU A 83 35.19 -1.64 -13.15
N ASN A 84 34.56 -0.68 -13.82
CA ASN A 84 34.37 0.66 -13.28
C ASN A 84 33.16 0.66 -12.34
N ASN A 85 33.37 1.07 -11.09
CA ASN A 85 32.26 1.27 -10.16
C ASN A 85 31.26 2.31 -10.69
N GLY A 86 29.98 2.08 -10.45
CA GLY A 86 28.90 2.92 -10.95
C GLY A 86 28.55 2.71 -12.43
N THR A 87 29.30 1.87 -13.16
CA THR A 87 28.96 1.48 -14.54
C THR A 87 28.17 0.17 -14.52
N GLN A 88 26.99 0.14 -15.13
CA GLN A 88 26.22 -1.10 -15.30
C GLN A 88 26.89 -1.96 -16.38
N TYR A 89 26.98 -3.26 -16.12
CA TYR A 89 27.50 -4.25 -17.05
C TYR A 89 26.49 -5.37 -17.27
N TRP A 90 26.42 -5.87 -18.50
CA TRP A 90 25.60 -7.00 -18.93
C TRP A 90 26.50 -8.19 -19.17
N PHE A 91 26.14 -9.37 -18.65
CA PHE A 91 26.92 -10.59 -18.75
C PHE A 91 26.15 -11.70 -19.41
N TRP A 92 26.88 -12.51 -20.19
CA TRP A 92 26.39 -13.72 -20.83
C TRP A 92 27.43 -14.84 -20.70
N VAL A 93 26.95 -16.06 -20.54
CA VAL A 93 27.75 -17.27 -20.66
C VAL A 93 27.35 -18.00 -21.94
N LYS A 94 28.31 -18.25 -22.82
CA LYS A 94 28.14 -19.04 -24.03
C LYS A 94 28.66 -20.45 -23.78
N TYR A 95 27.91 -21.47 -24.16
CA TYR A 95 28.23 -22.89 -23.93
C TYR A 95 27.79 -23.74 -25.13
N GLN A 96 28.31 -24.96 -25.25
CA GLN A 96 27.80 -25.93 -26.23
C GLN A 96 26.76 -26.84 -25.57
N ASN A 97 25.66 -27.13 -26.26
CA ASN A 97 24.73 -28.18 -25.83
C ASN A 97 25.30 -29.58 -26.17
N ASP A 98 24.60 -30.63 -25.73
CA ASP A 98 24.99 -32.02 -25.98
C ASP A 98 25.05 -32.40 -27.49
N SER A 99 24.48 -31.56 -28.37
CA SER A 99 24.55 -31.70 -29.84
C SER A 99 25.72 -30.95 -30.47
N GLY A 100 26.54 -30.25 -29.67
CA GLY A 100 27.67 -29.44 -30.13
C GLY A 100 27.34 -28.01 -30.56
N ASP A 101 26.07 -27.59 -30.48
CA ASP A 101 25.61 -26.27 -30.87
C ASP A 101 25.92 -25.23 -29.80
N TRP A 102 26.39 -24.06 -30.23
CA TRP A 102 26.67 -22.95 -29.34
C TRP A 102 25.41 -22.18 -28.94
N LEU A 103 25.07 -22.22 -27.65
CA LEU A 103 23.96 -21.50 -27.02
C LEU A 103 24.46 -20.38 -26.10
N ASN A 104 23.57 -19.44 -25.75
CA ASN A 104 23.81 -18.41 -24.75
C ASN A 104 22.92 -18.63 -23.54
N SER A 105 23.40 -18.23 -22.36
CA SER A 105 22.63 -18.10 -21.13
C SER A 105 21.58 -16.99 -21.24
N SER A 106 20.71 -16.91 -20.23
CA SER A 106 20.03 -15.65 -19.90
C SER A 106 21.05 -14.54 -19.56
N VAL A 107 20.67 -13.28 -19.72
CA VAL A 107 21.52 -12.13 -19.38
C VAL A 107 21.50 -11.88 -17.87
N PHE A 108 22.65 -11.56 -17.29
CA PHE A 108 22.77 -11.04 -15.92
C PHE A 108 23.29 -9.60 -15.95
N THR A 109 22.69 -8.70 -15.16
CA THR A 109 23.13 -7.30 -15.10
C THR A 109 23.52 -6.91 -13.70
N ALA A 110 24.65 -6.23 -13.54
CA ALA A 110 25.10 -5.72 -12.25
C ALA A 110 25.97 -4.47 -12.41
N THR A 111 26.01 -3.64 -11.37
CA THR A 111 26.80 -2.41 -11.30
C THR A 111 27.78 -2.55 -10.13
N PRO A 112 29.11 -2.64 -10.35
CA PRO A 112 30.10 -2.70 -9.29
C PRO A 112 29.99 -1.45 -8.41
N SER A 113 30.17 -1.62 -7.10
CA SER A 113 30.14 -0.51 -6.14
C SER A 113 31.23 -0.70 -5.09
N ALA A 114 31.86 0.40 -4.68
CA ALA A 114 32.85 0.40 -3.62
C ALA A 114 32.15 0.26 -2.25
N GLY A 115 31.76 -0.95 -1.86
CA GLY A 115 31.22 -1.22 -0.52
C GLY A 115 32.34 -1.19 0.55
N GLY A 116 32.42 -0.11 1.33
CA GLY A 116 33.34 0.02 2.48
C GLY A 116 32.72 -0.40 3.83
N LEU A 117 33.47 -0.18 4.92
CA LEU A 117 33.05 -0.31 6.32
C LEU A 117 31.77 0.49 6.60
N SER A 118 30.72 -0.20 7.02
CA SER A 118 29.44 0.36 7.47
C SER A 118 29.52 0.71 8.95
N LEU A 119 29.54 2.01 9.26
CA LEU A 119 29.58 2.55 10.61
C LEU A 119 28.17 2.96 11.07
N THR A 120 27.75 2.48 12.24
CA THR A 120 26.51 2.87 12.92
C THR A 120 26.81 3.28 14.36
N GLY A 121 25.83 3.86 15.06
CA GLY A 121 25.98 4.13 16.48
C GLY A 121 24.70 4.60 17.17
N VAL A 122 24.76 4.64 18.50
CA VAL A 122 23.66 5.07 19.37
C VAL A 122 24.16 6.20 20.26
N ALA A 123 23.48 7.35 20.22
CA ALA A 123 23.76 8.45 21.14
C ALA A 123 23.27 8.12 22.56
N GLY A 124 24.09 8.45 23.55
CA GLY A 124 23.73 8.41 24.96
C GLY A 124 24.15 9.69 25.66
N ASP A 125 24.05 9.69 26.99
CA ASP A 125 24.42 10.85 27.80
C ASP A 125 25.93 11.11 27.75
N ARG A 126 26.32 12.21 27.11
CA ARG A 126 27.72 12.65 26.89
C ARG A 126 28.57 11.60 26.17
N GLN A 127 27.95 10.73 25.37
CA GLN A 127 28.63 9.64 24.67
C GLN A 127 27.91 9.20 23.39
N VAL A 128 28.63 8.52 22.50
CA VAL A 128 28.08 7.79 21.35
C VAL A 128 28.72 6.42 21.28
N GLN A 129 27.92 5.35 21.32
CA GLN A 129 28.38 3.98 21.11
C GLN A 129 28.38 3.66 19.62
N LEU A 130 29.55 3.49 19.03
CA LEU A 130 29.73 3.15 17.62
C LEU A 130 29.82 1.63 17.43
N ASN A 131 29.29 1.13 16.32
CA ASN A 131 29.41 -0.26 15.88
C ASN A 131 29.72 -0.29 14.38
N TRP A 132 30.53 -1.25 13.94
CA TRP A 132 30.87 -1.42 12.53
C TRP A 132 31.06 -2.88 12.13
N ASN A 133 30.88 -3.17 10.84
CA ASN A 133 31.17 -4.50 10.29
C ASN A 133 32.69 -4.70 10.07
N ASN A 134 33.10 -5.96 9.94
CA ASN A 134 34.48 -6.28 9.53
C ASN A 134 34.69 -5.84 8.08
N ALA A 135 35.74 -5.07 7.83
CA ALA A 135 35.92 -4.40 6.54
C ALA A 135 37.31 -4.56 5.91
N GLY A 136 38.18 -5.45 6.42
CA GLY A 136 39.51 -5.61 5.82
C GLY A 136 40.41 -6.66 6.45
N SER A 137 41.62 -6.79 5.89
CA SER A 137 42.67 -7.70 6.38
C SER A 137 43.82 -6.91 7.03
N GLY A 138 43.94 -7.01 8.36
CA GLY A 138 45.16 -6.71 9.12
C GLY A 138 45.37 -5.24 9.51
N GLY A 139 45.43 -4.95 10.82
CA GLY A 139 46.03 -3.72 11.35
C GLY A 139 45.19 -2.87 12.33
N GLY A 140 43.97 -3.31 12.66
CA GLY A 140 43.09 -2.63 13.61
C GLY A 140 42.35 -1.40 13.07
N TYR A 141 41.48 -0.83 13.89
CA TYR A 141 40.61 0.31 13.54
C TYR A 141 41.04 1.58 14.27
N GLN A 142 40.93 2.72 13.59
CA GLN A 142 41.18 4.04 14.16
C GLN A 142 39.88 4.84 14.19
N ILE A 143 39.39 5.19 15.38
CA ILE A 143 38.14 5.92 15.57
C ILE A 143 38.45 7.42 15.58
N TYR A 144 37.79 8.17 14.73
CA TYR A 144 37.88 9.63 14.64
C TYR A 144 36.51 10.27 14.84
N TYR A 145 36.51 11.52 15.33
CA TYR A 145 35.32 12.35 15.40
C TYR A 145 35.62 13.83 15.18
N ASP A 146 34.61 14.60 14.79
CA ASP A 146 34.65 16.06 14.66
C ASP A 146 33.24 16.66 14.90
N THR A 147 33.15 17.98 15.04
CA THR A 147 31.89 18.74 15.18
C THR A 147 31.35 19.29 13.86
N ASP A 148 31.95 18.90 12.73
CA ASP A 148 31.45 19.15 11.39
C ASP A 148 31.67 17.92 10.49
N SER A 149 31.15 17.95 9.27
CA SER A 149 31.25 16.84 8.31
C SER A 149 32.55 16.80 7.51
N ASN A 150 33.47 17.76 7.73
CA ASN A 150 34.75 17.83 7.03
C ASN A 150 35.78 16.93 7.73
N PRO A 151 36.27 15.85 7.09
CA PRO A 151 37.25 14.97 7.71
C PRO A 151 38.63 15.65 7.90
N ALA A 152 38.86 16.83 7.32
CA ALA A 152 40.05 17.64 7.55
C ALA A 152 39.94 18.43 8.86
N GLY A 153 40.53 17.91 9.94
CA GLY A 153 40.46 18.52 11.28
C GLY A 153 40.15 17.51 12.39
N ARG A 154 39.59 16.34 12.01
CA ARG A 154 39.09 15.31 12.92
C ARG A 154 40.08 14.91 14.01
N SER A 155 39.55 14.81 15.22
CA SER A 155 40.27 14.34 16.41
C SER A 155 40.18 12.82 16.53
N ARG A 156 41.26 12.20 17.00
CA ARG A 156 41.33 10.75 17.16
C ARG A 156 40.83 10.34 18.54
N ALA A 157 39.76 9.55 18.59
CA ALA A 157 39.23 9.01 19.85
C ALA A 157 40.03 7.79 20.34
N ALA A 158 40.38 6.85 19.46
CA ALA A 158 41.09 5.62 19.84
C ALA A 158 41.75 4.84 18.67
N SER A 159 42.67 3.93 19.01
CA SER A 159 43.01 2.73 18.20
C SER A 159 42.41 1.51 18.89
N VAL A 160 41.83 0.59 18.12
CA VAL A 160 41.42 -0.73 18.63
C VAL A 160 41.94 -1.85 17.75
N SER A 161 41.99 -3.07 18.27
CA SER A 161 42.44 -4.24 17.50
C SER A 161 41.46 -4.58 16.37
N GLU A 162 41.90 -5.41 15.44
CA GLU A 162 41.08 -5.87 14.30
C GLU A 162 39.88 -6.74 14.71
N SER A 163 39.92 -7.33 15.90
CA SER A 163 38.79 -8.07 16.47
C SER A 163 37.71 -7.17 17.07
N THR A 164 37.98 -5.87 17.25
CA THR A 164 37.05 -4.92 17.88
C THR A 164 36.15 -4.27 16.83
N HIS A 165 34.84 -4.41 17.02
CA HIS A 165 33.82 -3.94 16.08
C HIS A 165 32.83 -2.95 16.72
N SER A 166 33.15 -2.47 17.92
CA SER A 166 32.39 -1.45 18.63
C SER A 166 33.30 -0.60 19.53
N TYR A 167 32.94 0.66 19.72
CA TYR A 167 33.66 1.58 20.61
C TYR A 167 32.77 2.73 21.05
N THR A 168 32.80 3.06 22.35
CA THR A 168 32.05 4.19 22.90
C THR A 168 32.94 5.42 23.00
N VAL A 169 32.61 6.47 22.25
CA VAL A 169 33.25 7.78 22.39
C VAL A 169 32.54 8.54 23.51
N THR A 170 33.25 8.86 24.59
CA THR A 170 32.74 9.54 25.79
C THR A 170 33.25 10.99 25.87
N ASN A 171 32.82 11.74 26.90
CA ASN A 171 33.16 13.15 27.12
C ASN A 171 32.70 14.10 25.99
N LEU A 172 31.61 13.74 25.31
CA LEU A 172 30.97 14.58 24.31
C LEU A 172 29.97 15.55 24.97
N ASN A 173 29.67 16.65 24.31
CA ASN A 173 28.68 17.62 24.80
C ASN A 173 27.27 17.26 24.30
N ASN A 174 26.31 17.14 25.22
CA ASN A 174 24.91 16.93 24.86
C ASN A 174 24.38 18.10 24.01
N GLY A 175 23.56 17.79 23.01
CA GLY A 175 23.01 18.76 22.07
C GLY A 175 24.01 19.27 21.01
N THR A 176 25.28 18.84 21.04
CA THR A 176 26.27 19.14 19.98
C THR A 176 26.34 17.98 18.99
N PRO A 177 26.12 18.18 17.67
CA PRO A 177 26.28 17.11 16.69
C PRO A 177 27.76 16.77 16.50
N TYR A 178 28.04 15.47 16.40
CA TYR A 178 29.37 14.93 16.11
C TYR A 178 29.30 14.01 14.89
N TRP A 179 30.32 14.08 14.04
CA TRP A 179 30.56 13.14 12.94
C TRP A 179 31.69 12.20 13.33
N PHE A 180 31.57 10.93 12.97
CA PHE A 180 32.46 9.84 13.32
C PHE A 180 32.93 9.10 12.07
N TRP A 181 34.18 8.67 12.09
CA TRP A 181 34.79 7.89 11.02
C TRP A 181 35.65 6.77 11.59
N ILE A 182 35.70 5.65 10.88
CA ILE A 182 36.67 4.58 11.13
C ILE A 182 37.70 4.56 10.02
N LYS A 183 38.98 4.75 10.36
CA LYS A 183 40.10 4.50 9.44
C LYS A 183 40.60 3.07 9.62
N TYR A 184 40.75 2.34 8.53
CA TYR A 184 41.13 0.93 8.52
C TYR A 184 41.98 0.59 7.28
N ARG A 185 42.58 -0.59 7.26
CA ARG A 185 43.23 -1.12 6.06
C ARG A 185 42.26 -2.01 5.30
N ASP A 186 42.06 -1.75 4.01
CA ASP A 186 41.25 -2.61 3.15
C ASP A 186 41.96 -3.94 2.83
N ASN A 187 41.28 -4.85 2.14
CA ASN A 187 41.83 -6.15 1.72
C ASN A 187 43.02 -6.03 0.73
N SER A 188 43.28 -4.83 0.20
CA SER A 188 44.45 -4.52 -0.65
C SER A 188 45.59 -3.88 0.15
N GLY A 189 45.44 -3.73 1.47
CA GLY A 189 46.44 -3.16 2.38
C GLY A 189 46.44 -1.62 2.45
N ASN A 190 45.55 -0.94 1.74
CA ASN A 190 45.49 0.53 1.68
C ASN A 190 44.75 1.10 2.90
N MET A 191 45.25 2.21 3.44
CA MET A 191 44.56 2.93 4.52
C MET A 191 43.39 3.74 3.96
N VAL A 192 42.17 3.31 4.26
CA VAL A 192 40.91 3.91 3.83
C VAL A 192 40.09 4.37 5.05
N SER A 193 39.09 5.22 4.80
CA SER A 193 38.17 5.72 5.84
C SER A 193 36.76 5.25 5.50
N SER A 194 35.94 4.96 6.52
CA SER A 194 34.51 4.78 6.35
C SER A 194 33.85 6.08 5.88
N GLU A 195 32.61 5.96 5.43
CA GLU A 195 31.68 7.10 5.39
C GLU A 195 31.44 7.66 6.80
N ALA A 196 31.01 8.92 6.87
CA ALA A 196 30.75 9.59 8.14
C ALA A 196 29.43 9.09 8.76
N PHE A 197 29.47 8.70 10.04
CA PHE A 197 28.27 8.54 10.85
C PHE A 197 28.09 9.78 11.72
N ASN A 198 26.89 10.37 11.80
CA ASN A 198 26.66 11.50 12.69
C ASN A 198 25.68 11.14 13.82
N ALA A 199 25.91 11.69 15.01
CA ALA A 199 25.04 11.55 16.16
C ALA A 199 25.19 12.73 17.12
N THR A 200 24.11 13.06 17.83
CA THR A 200 24.06 14.12 18.84
C THR A 200 23.82 13.48 20.21
N PRO A 201 24.77 13.51 21.16
CA PRO A 201 24.56 13.04 22.53
C PRO A 201 23.37 13.74 23.20
N VAL A 202 22.61 13.01 24.01
CA VAL A 202 21.39 13.49 24.66
C VAL A 202 21.40 13.16 26.15
N SER A 203 20.91 14.08 26.99
CA SER A 203 20.80 13.86 28.44
C SER A 203 19.84 12.72 28.76
N SER A 204 20.21 11.85 29.70
CA SER A 204 19.35 10.73 30.10
C SER A 204 18.15 11.20 30.94
N SER A 205 16.92 11.00 30.44
CA SER A 205 15.70 11.03 31.25
C SER A 205 15.29 9.58 31.55
N GLY A 206 15.20 9.24 32.84
CA GLY A 206 15.12 7.86 33.31
C GLY A 206 13.75 7.19 33.20
N GLY A 207 13.77 5.86 33.05
CA GLY A 207 12.67 4.96 33.43
C GLY A 207 12.47 3.74 32.51
N GLY A 208 12.82 2.53 32.99
CA GLY A 208 12.18 1.28 32.55
C GLY A 208 13.07 0.21 31.88
N SER A 209 13.68 -0.62 32.73
CA SER A 209 14.49 -1.82 32.47
C SER A 209 14.14 -2.68 31.24
N SER A 210 15.17 -2.94 30.42
CA SER A 210 15.21 -3.89 29.31
C SER A 210 15.45 -5.33 29.81
N GLY A 211 14.49 -6.22 29.58
CA GLY A 211 14.72 -7.66 29.55
C GLY A 211 15.35 -8.04 28.21
N GLY A 212 16.55 -8.61 28.24
CA GLY A 212 17.29 -9.01 27.05
C GLY A 212 16.62 -10.16 26.28
N GLY A 213 16.53 -9.98 24.96
CA GLY A 213 16.14 -11.00 24.00
C GLY A 213 16.74 -10.65 22.64
N SER A 214 17.79 -11.41 22.27
CA SER A 214 18.38 -11.58 20.93
C SER A 214 17.88 -10.66 19.80
N SER A 215 18.70 -9.66 19.45
CA SER A 215 18.55 -8.84 18.26
C SER A 215 18.82 -9.64 16.97
N SER A 216 17.78 -9.96 16.21
CA SER A 216 17.91 -10.13 14.76
C SER A 216 17.63 -8.78 14.09
N ALA A 217 18.54 -8.36 13.22
CA ALA A 217 18.46 -7.09 12.51
C ALA A 217 17.46 -7.18 11.35
N ASP A 218 16.16 -6.94 11.59
CA ASP A 218 15.23 -6.39 10.57
C ASP A 218 13.87 -5.94 11.16
N SER A 219 13.89 -5.00 12.12
CA SER A 219 12.68 -4.43 12.71
C SER A 219 12.64 -2.90 12.56
N TYR A 220 11.44 -2.32 12.54
CA TYR A 220 11.19 -0.89 12.57
C TYR A 220 10.43 -0.54 13.86
N ASP A 221 10.85 0.49 14.59
CA ASP A 221 10.12 0.93 15.78
C ASP A 221 8.79 1.55 15.35
N ALA A 222 7.68 0.85 15.64
CA ALA A 222 6.37 1.49 15.61
C ALA A 222 6.36 2.57 16.68
N SER A 223 5.84 3.72 16.32
CA SER A 223 5.92 4.95 17.10
C SER A 223 4.57 5.34 17.65
N LEU A 224 4.53 6.03 18.77
CA LEU A 224 3.26 6.53 19.30
C LEU A 224 2.91 7.86 18.63
N SER A 225 1.65 8.05 18.28
CA SER A 225 1.20 9.26 17.57
C SER A 225 1.40 10.55 18.36
N TYR A 226 1.48 10.52 19.70
CA TYR A 226 1.81 11.73 20.47
C TYR A 226 3.22 12.28 20.19
N GLN A 227 4.10 11.48 19.58
CA GLN A 227 5.41 11.93 19.10
C GLN A 227 5.33 12.56 17.71
N TRP A 228 4.18 12.44 17.03
CA TRP A 228 3.89 12.97 15.71
C TRP A 228 3.12 14.26 15.80
N GLN A 229 3.61 15.30 15.10
CA GLN A 229 2.92 16.45 14.49
C GLN A 229 3.93 17.18 13.61
N GLY A 230 4.24 16.62 12.44
CA GLY A 230 5.25 17.21 11.55
C GLY A 230 6.69 17.11 12.04
N ALA A 231 7.00 16.09 12.85
CA ALA A 231 8.33 15.87 13.43
C ALA A 231 9.46 15.83 12.38
N TYR A 232 9.11 15.52 11.14
CA TYR A 232 10.02 15.48 10.00
C TYR A 232 9.50 16.32 8.82
N GLU A 233 8.82 17.43 9.08
CA GLU A 233 8.32 18.29 8.02
C GLU A 233 9.49 18.87 7.19
N ASN A 234 9.81 18.17 6.10
CA ASN A 234 10.64 18.65 5.00
C ASN A 234 9.77 19.59 4.15
N GLY A 235 9.43 20.75 4.73
CA GLY A 235 8.34 21.62 4.31
C GLY A 235 8.13 21.78 2.80
N ASN A 236 6.86 21.83 2.40
CA ASN A 236 6.46 22.45 1.14
C ASN A 236 6.39 23.97 1.37
N GLN A 237 7.56 24.60 1.52
CA GLN A 237 7.72 26.04 1.72
C GLN A 237 7.92 26.71 0.36
N ASP A 238 6.91 26.62 -0.51
CA ASP A 238 6.95 27.33 -1.77
C ASP A 238 6.79 28.83 -1.49
N SER A 239 7.88 29.61 -1.64
CA SER A 239 7.80 31.07 -1.60
C SER A 239 7.29 31.60 -2.94
N CYS A 240 5.98 31.62 -3.10
CA CYS A 240 5.38 32.04 -4.34
C CYS A 240 5.58 33.54 -4.60
N VAL A 241 5.92 33.86 -5.85
CA VAL A 241 6.03 35.23 -6.33
C VAL A 241 4.67 35.90 -6.17
N SER A 242 4.64 37.03 -5.45
CA SER A 242 3.41 37.82 -5.30
C SER A 242 2.95 38.38 -6.63
N GLY A 243 1.63 38.43 -6.82
CA GLY A 243 1.01 38.92 -8.05
C GLY A 243 -0.47 39.20 -7.84
N ASN A 244 -1.06 39.97 -8.75
CA ASN A 244 -2.49 40.24 -8.74
C ASN A 244 -3.23 39.16 -9.53
N TRP A 245 -4.30 38.61 -8.95
CA TRP A 245 -5.16 37.63 -9.61
C TRP A 245 -6.04 38.30 -10.67
N GLN A 246 -5.80 37.93 -11.93
CA GLN A 246 -6.48 38.49 -13.09
C GLN A 246 -7.53 37.54 -13.63
N THR A 247 -8.65 38.10 -14.08
CA THR A 247 -9.69 37.31 -14.73
C THR A 247 -9.21 36.84 -16.11
N PRO A 248 -9.22 35.53 -16.40
CA PRO A 248 -8.59 34.99 -17.63
C PRO A 248 -9.23 35.47 -18.94
N SER A 249 -10.50 35.90 -18.89
CA SER A 249 -11.32 36.19 -20.06
C SER A 249 -12.59 36.96 -19.66
N SER A 250 -13.12 37.81 -20.53
CA SER A 250 -14.43 38.45 -20.31
C SER A 250 -15.60 37.48 -20.48
N THR A 251 -15.35 36.31 -21.07
CA THR A 251 -16.31 35.22 -21.26
C THR A 251 -15.74 33.89 -20.79
N GLY A 252 -16.64 32.99 -20.35
CA GLY A 252 -16.31 31.62 -20.00
C GLY A 252 -15.82 30.79 -21.19
N ASP A 253 -15.44 29.55 -20.92
CA ASP A 253 -14.91 28.62 -21.93
C ASP A 253 -15.90 28.34 -23.07
N THR A 254 -17.19 28.46 -22.77
CA THR A 254 -18.32 28.22 -23.67
C THR A 254 -19.08 29.51 -24.01
N GLY A 255 -18.47 30.68 -23.72
CA GLY A 255 -18.92 32.00 -24.18
C GLY A 255 -19.87 32.74 -23.24
N GLN A 256 -20.17 32.19 -22.06
CA GLN A 256 -21.02 32.84 -21.06
C GLN A 256 -20.38 34.15 -20.56
N PRO A 257 -21.16 35.22 -20.32
CA PRO A 257 -20.62 36.45 -19.75
C PRO A 257 -20.12 36.23 -18.32
N LEU A 258 -19.09 36.99 -17.94
CA LEU A 258 -18.66 37.16 -16.56
C LEU A 258 -19.76 37.86 -15.75
N ARG A 259 -20.04 37.37 -14.54
CA ARG A 259 -21.19 37.81 -13.74
C ARG A 259 -20.85 38.15 -12.29
N ALA A 260 -19.85 37.49 -11.73
CA ALA A 260 -19.37 37.76 -10.38
C ALA A 260 -17.89 37.38 -10.26
N GLU A 261 -17.22 37.96 -9.28
CA GLU A 261 -15.82 37.72 -8.99
C GLU A 261 -15.56 37.80 -7.49
N SER A 262 -14.52 37.10 -7.05
CA SER A 262 -13.87 37.25 -5.75
C SER A 262 -12.37 37.48 -5.95
N THR A 263 -11.56 37.34 -4.90
CA THR A 263 -10.10 37.49 -4.99
C THR A 263 -9.50 36.47 -5.95
N HIS A 264 -9.84 35.19 -5.78
CA HIS A 264 -9.23 34.08 -6.51
C HIS A 264 -10.12 33.49 -7.60
N PHE A 265 -11.39 33.88 -7.69
CA PHE A 265 -12.36 33.25 -8.59
C PHE A 265 -13.09 34.23 -9.51
N ALA A 266 -13.40 33.76 -10.73
CA ALA A 266 -14.23 34.44 -11.72
C ALA A 266 -15.39 33.55 -12.14
N VAL A 267 -16.61 34.09 -12.16
CA VAL A 267 -17.86 33.32 -12.33
C VAL A 267 -18.60 33.69 -13.60
N TYR A 268 -19.04 32.68 -14.35
CA TYR A 268 -19.69 32.83 -15.63
C TYR A 268 -21.00 32.04 -15.70
N TRP A 269 -22.06 32.64 -16.26
CA TRP A 269 -23.28 31.92 -16.64
C TRP A 269 -24.11 32.66 -17.70
N ALA A 270 -24.82 31.90 -18.54
CA ALA A 270 -25.69 32.42 -19.58
C ALA A 270 -27.03 32.91 -18.99
N ASP A 271 -27.68 33.87 -19.65
CA ASP A 271 -29.08 34.22 -19.33
C ASP A 271 -29.97 32.98 -19.37
N GLY A 272 -30.91 32.86 -18.43
CA GLY A 272 -31.79 31.70 -18.29
C GLY A 272 -31.19 30.49 -17.56
N THR A 273 -29.95 30.60 -17.06
CA THR A 273 -29.42 29.63 -16.08
C THR A 273 -30.17 29.78 -14.75
N ASN A 274 -30.55 28.68 -14.11
CA ASN A 274 -31.33 28.63 -12.88
C ASN A 274 -30.48 28.93 -11.63
N ILE A 275 -29.60 29.93 -11.73
CA ILE A 275 -28.77 30.41 -10.64
C ILE A 275 -28.85 31.93 -10.58
N ASN A 276 -28.89 32.48 -9.36
CA ASN A 276 -28.81 33.92 -9.13
C ASN A 276 -27.47 34.33 -8.51
N THR A 277 -27.24 35.65 -8.45
CA THR A 277 -25.99 36.21 -7.93
C THR A 277 -25.72 35.83 -6.47
N ASP A 278 -26.75 35.70 -5.63
CA ASP A 278 -26.57 35.36 -4.21
C ASP A 278 -26.14 33.90 -4.04
N GLN A 279 -26.75 32.98 -4.78
CA GLN A 279 -26.34 31.56 -4.81
C GLN A 279 -24.90 31.43 -5.32
N ALA A 280 -24.56 32.13 -6.41
CA ALA A 280 -23.20 32.15 -6.94
C ALA A 280 -22.19 32.74 -5.93
N ARG A 281 -22.56 33.79 -5.20
CA ARG A 281 -21.74 34.38 -4.13
C ARG A 281 -21.55 33.44 -2.95
N THR A 282 -22.57 32.68 -2.57
CA THR A 282 -22.45 31.64 -1.54
C THR A 282 -21.43 30.58 -1.95
N ALA A 283 -21.52 30.07 -3.19
CA ALA A 283 -20.54 29.13 -3.73
C ALA A 283 -19.11 29.72 -3.76
N LEU A 284 -18.98 30.99 -4.16
CA LEU A 284 -17.70 31.71 -4.14
C LEU A 284 -17.11 31.83 -2.73
N ASN A 285 -17.93 32.15 -1.73
CA ASN A 285 -17.46 32.25 -0.35
C ASN A 285 -16.93 30.91 0.15
N THR A 286 -17.61 29.80 -0.19
CA THR A 286 -17.10 28.45 0.10
C THR A 286 -15.78 28.20 -0.62
N LEU A 287 -15.67 28.52 -1.91
CA LEU A 287 -14.46 28.30 -2.69
C LEU A 287 -13.26 29.15 -2.21
N GLU A 288 -13.49 30.37 -1.73
CA GLU A 288 -12.45 31.20 -1.09
C GLU A 288 -11.98 30.59 0.24
N HIS A 289 -12.89 29.99 1.01
CA HIS A 289 -12.50 29.23 2.20
C HIS A 289 -11.67 28.00 1.82
N VAL A 290 -12.11 27.22 0.82
CA VAL A 290 -11.36 26.08 0.28
C VAL A 290 -9.96 26.51 -0.16
N TRP A 291 -9.84 27.62 -0.91
CA TRP A 291 -8.56 28.18 -1.33
C TRP A 291 -7.62 28.43 -0.14
N SER A 292 -8.14 29.05 0.93
CA SER A 292 -7.36 29.34 2.13
C SER A 292 -6.83 28.09 2.83
N VAL A 293 -7.57 26.98 2.79
CA VAL A 293 -7.15 25.70 3.38
C VAL A 293 -6.14 24.98 2.48
N TYR A 294 -6.41 24.93 1.18
CA TYR A 294 -5.60 24.19 0.20
C TYR A 294 -4.20 24.76 0.07
N TYR A 295 -4.10 26.09 -0.02
CA TYR A 295 -2.82 26.78 -0.21
C TYR A 295 -2.27 27.37 1.09
N GLY A 296 -3.01 27.24 2.20
CA GLY A 296 -2.57 27.63 3.54
C GLY A 296 -1.90 26.50 4.32
N ASN A 297 -1.82 26.67 5.65
CA ASN A 297 -1.05 25.79 6.52
C ASN A 297 -1.62 24.37 6.70
N ASN A 298 -2.90 24.15 6.34
CA ASN A 298 -3.57 22.87 6.59
C ASN A 298 -3.22 21.81 5.54
N VAL A 299 -3.06 22.20 4.28
CA VAL A 299 -2.71 21.29 3.18
C VAL A 299 -1.36 21.63 2.57
N LYS A 300 -0.98 22.92 2.54
CA LYS A 300 0.25 23.42 1.90
C LYS A 300 0.43 22.89 0.47
N PHE A 301 -0.66 22.82 -0.31
CA PHE A 301 -0.58 22.50 -1.72
C PHE A 301 0.14 23.64 -2.47
N GLN A 302 0.82 23.32 -3.56
CA GLN A 302 1.54 24.35 -4.34
C GLN A 302 0.55 25.33 -4.97
N GLU A 303 0.72 26.63 -4.69
CA GLU A 303 -0.12 27.68 -5.27
C GLU A 303 -0.02 27.70 -6.81
N PRO A 304 -1.14 27.83 -7.55
CA PRO A 304 -1.11 28.01 -8.99
C PRO A 304 -0.24 29.20 -9.39
N TYR A 305 0.58 29.01 -10.42
CA TYR A 305 1.51 30.03 -10.92
C TYR A 305 2.49 30.52 -9.85
N CYS A 306 2.91 29.65 -8.91
CA CYS A 306 3.79 30.01 -7.81
C CYS A 306 5.04 30.81 -8.25
N ASN A 307 5.62 30.48 -9.41
CA ASN A 307 6.84 31.12 -9.92
C ASN A 307 6.59 32.37 -10.80
N SER A 308 5.38 32.92 -10.83
CA SER A 308 4.99 34.03 -11.72
C SER A 308 4.20 35.09 -10.96
N SER A 309 4.47 36.37 -11.26
CA SER A 309 3.63 37.50 -10.80
C SER A 309 2.34 37.65 -11.62
N GLN A 310 2.24 36.98 -12.78
CA GLN A 310 1.00 36.84 -13.53
C GLN A 310 0.20 35.67 -12.96
N LYS A 311 -0.87 36.00 -12.24
CA LYS A 311 -1.79 35.05 -11.61
C LYS A 311 -3.15 35.11 -12.29
N PHE A 312 -3.80 33.96 -12.50
CA PHE A 312 -5.10 33.89 -13.16
C PHE A 312 -6.15 33.28 -12.23
N LYS A 313 -7.28 33.98 -12.05
CA LYS A 313 -8.40 33.49 -11.23
C LYS A 313 -8.89 32.13 -11.72
N ALA A 314 -9.20 31.24 -10.80
CA ALA A 314 -9.91 29.99 -11.08
C ALA A 314 -11.32 30.33 -11.60
N THR A 315 -11.80 29.61 -12.62
CA THR A 315 -13.11 29.92 -13.21
C THR A 315 -14.20 29.00 -12.68
N VAL A 316 -15.39 29.54 -12.40
CA VAL A 316 -16.57 28.75 -12.04
C VAL A 316 -17.65 29.01 -13.08
N HIS A 317 -18.08 27.97 -13.79
CA HIS A 317 -19.10 28.05 -14.83
C HIS A 317 -20.38 27.40 -14.33
N PHE A 318 -21.48 28.15 -14.31
CA PHE A 318 -22.78 27.60 -13.98
C PHE A 318 -23.60 27.30 -15.24
N GLY A 319 -24.26 26.14 -15.25
CA GLY A 319 -25.11 25.69 -16.36
C GLY A 319 -26.15 24.69 -15.91
N ASN A 320 -27.38 24.79 -16.44
CA ASN A 320 -28.51 23.96 -16.03
C ASN A 320 -28.27 22.45 -16.24
N ASP A 321 -27.49 22.09 -17.26
CA ASP A 321 -27.18 20.70 -17.61
C ASP A 321 -25.83 20.23 -17.04
N PHE A 322 -25.16 21.06 -16.22
CA PHE A 322 -23.88 20.70 -15.62
C PHE A 322 -24.11 19.85 -14.37
N ALA A 323 -23.22 18.88 -14.19
CA ALA A 323 -23.03 18.18 -12.92
C ALA A 323 -22.16 19.05 -12.00
N LEU A 324 -21.41 18.43 -11.09
CA LEU A 324 -20.34 19.08 -10.33
C LEU A 324 -19.04 18.44 -10.80
N THR A 325 -18.21 19.21 -11.51
CA THR A 325 -16.94 18.72 -12.06
C THR A 325 -15.88 19.80 -12.00
N GLY A 326 -14.64 19.42 -11.73
CA GLY A 326 -13.47 20.29 -11.73
C GLY A 326 -12.33 19.77 -12.58
N GLY A 327 -11.40 20.67 -12.91
CA GLY A 327 -10.25 20.36 -13.73
C GLY A 327 -9.62 21.61 -14.32
N GLY A 328 -9.17 21.51 -15.57
CA GLY A 328 -8.59 22.66 -16.25
C GLY A 328 -8.32 22.43 -17.73
N TRP A 329 -7.80 23.46 -18.39
CA TRP A 329 -7.48 23.45 -19.81
C TRP A 329 -6.31 24.39 -20.12
N PHE A 330 -5.86 24.42 -21.38
CA PHE A 330 -4.84 25.37 -21.83
C PHE A 330 -5.46 26.49 -22.68
N LYS A 331 -5.04 27.73 -22.47
CA LYS A 331 -5.41 28.89 -23.30
C LYS A 331 -4.20 29.81 -23.46
N ASN A 332 -3.85 30.12 -24.71
CA ASN A 332 -2.70 30.99 -25.05
C ASN A 332 -1.39 30.56 -24.37
N GLY A 333 -1.13 29.26 -24.28
CA GLY A 333 0.06 28.70 -23.62
C GLY A 333 -0.01 28.68 -22.08
N ASN A 334 -1.04 29.28 -21.47
CA ASN A 334 -1.26 29.23 -20.04
C ASN A 334 -2.17 28.06 -19.66
N ARG A 335 -1.82 27.37 -18.59
CA ARG A 335 -2.69 26.39 -17.95
C ARG A 335 -3.71 27.14 -17.11
N LEU A 336 -5.00 26.83 -17.20
CA LEU A 336 -6.08 27.45 -16.45
C LEU A 336 -6.85 26.36 -15.71
N MET A 337 -7.26 26.63 -14.47
CA MET A 337 -8.12 25.75 -13.68
C MET A 337 -9.56 26.27 -13.66
N GLY A 338 -10.52 25.36 -13.55
CA GLY A 338 -11.92 25.73 -13.40
C GLY A 338 -12.85 24.59 -13.00
N MET A 339 -14.11 24.96 -12.83
CA MET A 339 -15.20 24.10 -12.40
C MET A 339 -16.45 24.35 -13.25
N TRP A 340 -17.22 23.29 -13.49
CA TRP A 340 -18.53 23.33 -14.15
C TRP A 340 -19.56 22.78 -13.18
N VAL A 341 -20.49 23.65 -12.79
CA VAL A 341 -21.34 23.46 -11.61
C VAL A 341 -22.82 23.63 -11.99
N GLY A 342 -23.62 22.60 -11.72
CA GLY A 342 -25.07 22.67 -11.81
C GLY A 342 -25.65 23.57 -10.71
N PRO A 343 -26.77 24.29 -10.94
CA PRO A 343 -27.31 25.21 -9.94
C PRO A 343 -27.62 24.58 -8.57
N GLY A 344 -28.08 23.34 -8.55
CA GLY A 344 -28.31 22.60 -7.30
C GLY A 344 -27.01 22.22 -6.56
N ALA A 345 -25.94 21.97 -7.31
CA ALA A 345 -24.63 21.63 -6.78
C ALA A 345 -23.87 22.86 -6.23
N ALA A 346 -24.30 24.07 -6.55
CA ALA A 346 -23.69 25.31 -6.04
C ALA A 346 -23.71 25.42 -4.50
N ALA A 347 -24.62 24.70 -3.83
CA ALA A 347 -24.71 24.65 -2.37
C ALA A 347 -23.96 23.46 -1.75
N ASP A 348 -23.45 22.52 -2.56
CA ASP A 348 -22.71 21.36 -2.07
C ASP A 348 -21.27 21.75 -1.74
N GLN A 349 -21.07 22.23 -0.51
CA GLN A 349 -19.78 22.73 -0.07
C GLN A 349 -18.67 21.66 -0.11
N TRP A 350 -19.04 20.40 0.17
CA TRP A 350 -18.10 19.29 0.17
C TRP A 350 -17.69 18.91 -1.24
N GLY A 351 -18.66 18.74 -2.14
CA GLY A 351 -18.40 18.48 -3.54
C GLY A 351 -17.63 19.63 -4.21
N LEU A 352 -17.92 20.88 -3.86
CA LEU A 352 -17.18 22.04 -4.37
C LEU A 352 -15.69 21.97 -3.97
N ALA A 353 -15.39 21.58 -2.74
CA ALA A 353 -14.01 21.38 -2.30
C ALA A 353 -13.35 20.24 -3.09
N HIS A 354 -13.99 19.08 -3.16
CA HIS A 354 -13.50 17.91 -3.89
C HIS A 354 -13.17 18.25 -5.36
N GLU A 355 -14.12 18.83 -6.09
CA GLU A 355 -13.90 19.14 -7.51
C GLU A 355 -12.87 20.26 -7.70
N PHE A 356 -12.80 21.23 -6.79
CA PHE A 356 -11.75 22.25 -6.85
C PHE A 356 -10.35 21.63 -6.70
N ALA A 357 -10.21 20.53 -5.96
CA ALA A 357 -8.95 19.79 -5.84
C ALA A 357 -8.48 19.25 -7.20
N HIS A 358 -9.37 18.80 -8.08
CA HIS A 358 -9.01 18.39 -9.43
C HIS A 358 -8.46 19.55 -10.27
N GLY A 359 -8.99 20.76 -10.07
CA GLY A 359 -8.40 21.97 -10.64
C GLY A 359 -7.00 22.23 -10.12
N ALA A 360 -6.77 22.11 -8.81
CA ALA A 360 -5.46 22.29 -8.19
C ALA A 360 -4.46 21.24 -8.68
N GLN A 361 -4.84 19.97 -8.70
CA GLN A 361 -4.06 18.87 -9.27
C GLN A 361 -3.69 19.15 -10.73
N PHE A 362 -4.65 19.63 -11.54
CA PHE A 362 -4.39 20.01 -12.92
C PHE A 362 -3.33 21.10 -13.02
N MET A 363 -3.23 22.04 -12.08
CA MET A 363 -2.22 23.10 -12.11
C MET A 363 -0.78 22.62 -11.87
N THR A 364 -0.60 21.38 -11.41
CA THR A 364 0.73 20.76 -11.21
C THR A 364 1.25 20.09 -12.47
N THR A 365 2.54 19.74 -12.54
CA THR A 365 3.06 18.98 -13.69
C THR A 365 2.45 17.57 -13.71
N ALA A 366 1.45 17.37 -14.58
CA ALA A 366 0.74 16.11 -14.77
C ALA A 366 1.72 14.94 -14.96
N PHE A 367 1.43 13.80 -14.30
CA PHE A 367 2.28 12.61 -14.24
C PHE A 367 2.25 11.85 -15.59
N PRO A 368 3.28 11.98 -16.45
CA PRO A 368 3.28 11.34 -17.76
C PRO A 368 3.29 9.81 -17.64
N GLY A 369 3.87 9.29 -16.56
CA GLY A 369 3.91 7.87 -16.24
C GLY A 369 2.53 7.24 -16.01
N CYS A 370 1.46 8.03 -15.95
CA CYS A 370 0.07 7.55 -15.92
C CYS A 370 -0.70 7.89 -17.22
N ASN A 371 0.02 7.92 -18.35
CA ASN A 371 -0.51 8.19 -19.69
C ASN A 371 -1.26 9.52 -19.81
N GLY A 372 -0.93 10.50 -18.95
CA GLY A 372 -1.55 11.83 -18.94
C GLY A 372 -3.01 11.87 -18.46
N LEU A 373 -3.54 10.78 -17.88
CA LEU A 373 -4.93 10.68 -17.41
C LEU A 373 -5.08 10.76 -15.88
N GLY A 374 -3.98 10.99 -15.16
CA GLY A 374 -3.94 10.88 -13.70
C GLY A 374 -3.85 9.43 -13.23
N CYS A 375 -3.09 9.17 -12.17
CA CYS A 375 -3.05 7.84 -11.56
C CYS A 375 -4.34 7.60 -10.73
N TRP A 376 -4.55 6.37 -10.24
CA TRP A 376 -5.74 6.00 -9.46
C TRP A 376 -5.99 6.85 -8.20
N ILE A 377 -4.97 7.53 -7.71
CA ILE A 377 -4.93 8.27 -6.45
C ILE A 377 -5.58 9.67 -6.53
N HIS A 378 -5.89 10.16 -7.74
CA HIS A 378 -6.49 11.49 -7.94
C HIS A 378 -7.73 11.72 -7.07
N GLU A 379 -8.63 10.74 -7.06
CA GLU A 379 -9.88 10.76 -6.31
C GLU A 379 -9.65 10.67 -4.80
N SER A 380 -8.72 9.81 -4.38
CA SER A 380 -8.33 9.65 -2.98
C SER A 380 -7.82 10.98 -2.43
N HIS A 381 -6.92 11.63 -3.18
CA HIS A 381 -6.33 12.90 -2.78
C HIS A 381 -7.35 14.05 -2.80
N ALA A 382 -8.26 14.10 -3.78
CA ALA A 382 -9.31 15.10 -3.82
C ALA A 382 -10.23 15.02 -2.59
N ASN A 383 -10.66 13.81 -2.20
CA ASN A 383 -11.41 13.60 -0.96
C ASN A 383 -10.60 13.93 0.29
N TRP A 384 -9.30 13.64 0.30
CA TRP A 384 -8.42 14.03 1.40
C TRP A 384 -8.30 15.54 1.56
N MET A 385 -8.05 16.27 0.46
CA MET A 385 -7.92 17.72 0.48
C MET A 385 -9.22 18.36 0.95
N ALA A 386 -10.35 17.91 0.40
CA ALA A 386 -11.66 18.36 0.86
C ALA A 386 -11.79 18.08 2.37
N HIS A 387 -11.34 16.93 2.88
CA HIS A 387 -11.49 16.55 4.30
C HIS A 387 -10.75 17.52 5.21
N GLN A 388 -9.65 18.11 4.73
CA GLN A 388 -8.95 19.16 5.48
C GLN A 388 -9.76 20.46 5.59
N VAL A 389 -10.75 20.69 4.71
CA VAL A 389 -11.70 21.81 4.77
C VAL A 389 -12.86 21.49 5.71
N PHE A 390 -13.36 20.25 5.65
CA PHE A 390 -14.49 19.77 6.44
C PHE A 390 -14.09 18.56 7.28
N PRO A 391 -13.30 18.77 8.36
CA PRO A 391 -12.65 17.68 9.08
C PRO A 391 -13.64 16.74 9.77
N ASP A 392 -14.84 17.21 10.11
CA ASP A 392 -15.90 16.40 10.74
C ASP A 392 -16.77 15.65 9.71
N ASN A 393 -16.34 15.57 8.45
CA ASN A 393 -16.98 14.77 7.41
C ASN A 393 -15.98 13.74 6.85
N ALA A 394 -16.15 12.46 7.21
CA ALA A 394 -15.31 11.37 6.72
C ALA A 394 -15.76 10.83 5.35
N HIS A 395 -16.91 11.28 4.83
CA HIS A 395 -17.47 10.83 3.56
C HIS A 395 -17.50 9.28 3.47
N CYS A 396 -17.29 8.70 2.29
CA CYS A 396 -17.32 7.25 2.05
C CYS A 396 -16.17 6.44 2.68
N SER A 397 -15.27 7.08 3.44
CA SER A 397 -13.98 6.50 3.86
C SER A 397 -14.08 5.19 4.66
N GLU A 398 -15.24 4.92 5.27
CA GLU A 398 -15.56 3.63 5.90
C GLU A 398 -15.38 2.43 4.93
N MET A 399 -15.55 2.64 3.62
CA MET A 399 -15.37 1.58 2.61
C MET A 399 -14.01 0.90 2.71
N LEU A 400 -12.92 1.67 2.86
CA LEU A 400 -11.58 1.08 3.03
C LEU A 400 -11.51 0.25 4.32
N VAL A 401 -12.08 0.76 5.41
CA VAL A 401 -12.08 0.10 6.73
C VAL A 401 -12.74 -1.27 6.66
N ASN A 402 -13.78 -1.42 5.84
CA ASN A 402 -14.51 -2.68 5.68
C ASN A 402 -13.77 -3.73 4.83
N THR A 403 -12.76 -3.33 4.05
CA THR A 403 -12.12 -4.19 3.04
C THR A 403 -10.61 -4.00 3.00
N THR A 404 -9.99 -3.94 4.16
CA THR A 404 -8.57 -3.63 4.36
C THR A 404 -7.63 -4.66 3.72
N HIS A 405 -8.10 -5.89 3.50
CA HIS A 405 -7.33 -6.96 2.85
C HIS A 405 -7.10 -6.72 1.35
N LEU A 406 -7.88 -5.84 0.72
CA LEU A 406 -7.69 -5.49 -0.69
C LEU A 406 -6.52 -4.55 -0.85
N HIS A 407 -5.93 -4.54 -2.05
CA HIS A 407 -4.77 -3.72 -2.30
C HIS A 407 -5.11 -2.23 -2.13
N TYR A 408 -4.21 -1.46 -1.54
CA TYR A 408 -4.40 -0.02 -1.45
C TYR A 408 -4.42 0.58 -2.86
N GLY A 409 -5.47 1.34 -3.18
CA GLY A 409 -5.76 1.84 -4.53
C GLY A 409 -6.64 0.94 -5.39
N ASN A 410 -7.35 0.00 -4.77
CA ASN A 410 -8.42 -0.74 -5.39
C ASN A 410 -9.49 0.20 -5.97
N THR A 411 -10.01 -0.13 -7.17
CA THR A 411 -10.96 0.71 -7.90
C THR A 411 -12.27 0.93 -7.14
N ARG A 412 -12.67 0.00 -6.28
CA ARG A 412 -13.87 0.12 -5.42
C ARG A 412 -13.68 1.08 -4.26
N THR A 413 -12.46 1.22 -3.76
CA THR A 413 -12.16 2.09 -2.59
C THR A 413 -11.38 3.35 -2.95
N ARG A 414 -11.11 3.62 -4.24
CA ARG A 414 -10.28 4.75 -4.69
C ARG A 414 -10.74 6.13 -4.21
N TYR A 415 -12.04 6.33 -3.99
CA TYR A 415 -12.56 7.57 -3.40
C TYR A 415 -12.39 7.60 -1.87
N CYS A 416 -12.27 6.44 -1.25
CA CYS A 416 -12.56 6.23 0.17
C CYS A 416 -11.34 5.77 0.97
N ASN A 417 -10.15 5.86 0.40
CA ASN A 417 -8.92 5.30 0.96
C ASN A 417 -7.89 6.39 1.32
N TRP A 418 -8.31 7.59 1.67
CA TRP A 418 -7.42 8.72 1.95
C TRP A 418 -6.73 8.70 3.32
N GLN A 419 -7.04 7.74 4.20
CA GLN A 419 -6.58 7.72 5.60
C GLN A 419 -5.06 7.60 5.74
N PHE A 420 -4.36 7.01 4.77
CA PHE A 420 -2.89 7.01 4.80
C PHE A 420 -2.32 8.44 4.68
N PHE A 421 -3.02 9.36 4.02
CA PHE A 421 -2.60 10.77 3.99
C PHE A 421 -2.80 11.48 5.33
N GLU A 422 -3.80 11.09 6.13
CA GLU A 422 -3.92 11.58 7.52
C GLU A 422 -2.72 11.15 8.36
N TYR A 423 -2.34 9.89 8.23
CA TYR A 423 -1.14 9.37 8.89
C TYR A 423 0.13 10.10 8.45
N LEU A 424 0.30 10.32 7.13
CA LEU A 424 1.44 11.07 6.62
C LEU A 424 1.43 12.53 7.11
N LYS A 425 0.26 13.18 7.14
CA LYS A 425 0.06 14.54 7.65
C LYS A 425 0.47 14.63 9.12
N ASP A 426 0.01 13.71 9.95
CA ASP A 426 0.33 13.66 11.37
C ASP A 426 1.85 13.48 11.58
N LYS A 427 2.44 12.45 10.97
CA LYS A 427 3.84 12.07 11.16
C LYS A 427 4.85 13.05 10.53
N PHE A 428 4.62 13.44 9.28
CA PHE A 428 5.56 14.20 8.47
C PHE A 428 5.11 15.63 8.19
N GLY A 429 3.93 16.04 8.65
CA GLY A 429 3.39 17.39 8.47
C GLY A 429 2.61 17.51 7.16
N PRO A 430 1.74 18.52 7.05
CA PRO A 430 0.78 18.64 5.95
C PRO A 430 1.42 18.75 4.55
N GLY A 431 2.61 19.37 4.47
CA GLY A 431 3.29 19.57 3.19
C GLY A 431 3.74 18.29 2.49
N VAL A 432 3.87 17.16 3.20
CA VAL A 432 4.35 15.89 2.62
C VAL A 432 3.42 15.38 1.52
N VAL A 433 2.11 15.50 1.73
CA VAL A 433 1.09 14.98 0.80
C VAL A 433 1.01 15.89 -0.42
N GLY A 434 0.97 17.22 -0.23
CA GLY A 434 0.95 18.18 -1.34
C GLY A 434 2.19 18.09 -2.24
N LYS A 435 3.38 17.88 -1.66
CA LYS A 435 4.65 17.85 -2.41
C LYS A 435 4.78 16.67 -3.37
N MET A 436 4.01 15.59 -3.16
CA MET A 436 3.95 14.47 -4.11
C MET A 436 3.44 14.92 -5.50
N TRP A 437 2.75 16.06 -5.58
CA TRP A 437 2.20 16.64 -6.81
C TRP A 437 3.13 17.65 -7.51
N SER A 438 3.85 18.47 -6.76
CA SER A 438 4.66 19.59 -7.29
C SER A 438 6.06 19.21 -7.78
N THR A 439 6.50 17.98 -7.51
CA THR A 439 7.88 17.57 -7.80
C THR A 439 8.11 17.31 -9.29
N SER A 440 9.17 17.93 -9.84
CA SER A 440 9.50 17.97 -11.27
C SER A 440 10.11 16.68 -11.84
N THR A 441 10.05 15.56 -11.13
CA THR A 441 10.56 14.28 -11.62
C THR A 441 9.67 13.75 -12.74
N TYR A 442 10.26 13.63 -13.93
CA TYR A 442 9.58 13.12 -15.13
C TYR A 442 9.41 11.58 -15.01
N ASP A 443 8.29 11.05 -15.50
CA ASP A 443 7.98 9.59 -15.58
C ASP A 443 7.81 8.80 -14.25
N LYS A 444 7.51 9.47 -13.14
CA LYS A 444 7.15 8.82 -11.85
C LYS A 444 5.69 9.05 -11.49
N ASP A 445 5.06 8.11 -10.82
CA ASP A 445 3.75 8.32 -10.16
C ASP A 445 3.90 9.01 -8.79
N GLU A 446 2.77 9.38 -8.17
CA GLU A 446 2.70 10.13 -6.91
C GLU A 446 3.47 9.44 -5.77
N TRP A 447 3.40 8.12 -5.66
CA TRP A 447 4.11 7.37 -4.60
C TRP A 447 5.62 7.37 -4.83
N GLN A 448 6.05 7.16 -6.07
CA GLN A 448 7.47 7.23 -6.42
C GLN A 448 8.03 8.65 -6.24
N LYS A 449 7.21 9.69 -6.42
CA LYS A 449 7.58 11.07 -6.10
C LYS A 449 7.64 11.31 -4.59
N LEU A 450 6.67 10.83 -3.81
CA LEU A 450 6.73 10.86 -2.35
C LEU A 450 8.02 10.20 -1.84
N MET A 451 8.33 9.01 -2.34
CA MET A 451 9.57 8.30 -2.03
C MET A 451 10.80 9.15 -2.36
N ALA A 452 10.86 9.73 -3.56
CA ALA A 452 11.97 10.60 -3.94
C ALA A 452 12.09 11.84 -3.04
N ASN A 453 10.97 12.46 -2.67
CA ASN A 453 10.92 13.66 -1.83
C ASN A 453 11.37 13.42 -0.40
N GLN A 454 11.14 12.20 0.11
CA GLN A 454 11.50 11.83 1.46
C GLN A 454 12.80 11.02 1.54
N GLY A 455 13.46 10.76 0.40
CA GLY A 455 14.64 9.91 0.33
C GLY A 455 14.36 8.45 0.70
N TRP A 456 13.13 7.98 0.47
CA TRP A 456 12.71 6.62 0.79
C TRP A 456 12.96 5.66 -0.37
N ASP A 457 13.40 4.46 -0.03
CA ASP A 457 13.25 3.28 -0.88
C ASP A 457 11.89 2.60 -0.61
N ILE A 458 11.58 1.55 -1.37
CA ILE A 458 10.32 0.80 -1.21
C ILE A 458 10.23 0.15 0.17
N LYS A 459 11.37 -0.24 0.76
CA LYS A 459 11.41 -0.85 2.10
C LYS A 459 10.92 0.14 3.15
N ARG A 460 11.38 1.40 3.08
CA ARG A 460 10.99 2.47 3.97
C ARG A 460 9.53 2.87 3.78
N LEU A 461 9.05 2.97 2.53
CA LEU A 461 7.63 3.21 2.26
C LEU A 461 6.76 2.08 2.82
N ASN A 462 7.19 0.82 2.68
CA ASN A 462 6.52 -0.33 3.25
C ASN A 462 6.46 -0.25 4.79
N ASP A 463 7.52 0.23 5.46
CA ASP A 463 7.50 0.44 6.90
C ASP A 463 6.42 1.46 7.33
N GLU A 464 6.28 2.55 6.58
CA GLU A 464 5.26 3.58 6.85
C GLU A 464 3.84 3.04 6.66
N PHE A 465 3.60 2.25 5.62
CA PHE A 465 2.31 1.56 5.45
C PHE A 465 2.05 0.55 6.58
N GLY A 466 3.08 -0.19 7.03
CA GLY A 466 2.95 -1.13 8.14
C GLY A 466 2.61 -0.45 9.47
N ASP A 467 3.27 0.68 9.76
CA ASP A 467 3.03 1.49 10.95
C ASP A 467 1.63 2.10 10.91
N TRP A 468 1.25 2.71 9.78
CA TRP A 468 -0.12 3.19 9.54
C TRP A 468 -1.18 2.12 9.83
N ALA A 469 -0.97 0.89 9.36
CA ALA A 469 -1.90 -0.21 9.59
C ALA A 469 -2.03 -0.62 11.07
N MET A 470 -0.96 -0.48 11.87
CA MET A 470 -1.04 -0.70 13.32
C MET A 470 -1.88 0.39 14.00
N HIS A 471 -1.71 1.65 13.59
CA HIS A 471 -2.52 2.77 14.08
C HIS A 471 -4.01 2.68 13.69
N ASN A 472 -4.35 2.04 12.57
CA ASN A 472 -5.75 1.81 12.16
C ASN A 472 -6.57 0.96 13.15
N VAL A 473 -5.94 0.27 14.11
CA VAL A 473 -6.64 -0.46 15.18
C VAL A 473 -7.43 0.52 16.06
N THR A 474 -6.87 1.70 16.34
CA THR A 474 -7.46 2.70 17.24
C THR A 474 -7.77 4.03 16.55
N TRP A 475 -7.25 4.26 15.33
CA TRP A 475 -7.35 5.51 14.58
C TRP A 475 -6.74 6.71 15.31
N ASP A 476 -5.69 6.49 16.09
CA ASP A 476 -5.07 7.47 17.01
C ASP A 476 -4.27 8.59 16.33
N TYR A 477 -4.60 8.96 15.09
CA TYR A 477 -4.01 10.10 14.37
C TYR A 477 -4.37 11.42 15.04
N LEU A 478 -3.42 12.36 14.96
CA LEU A 478 -3.60 13.71 15.44
C LEU A 478 -3.78 14.71 14.28
N ASP A 479 -4.64 15.70 14.50
CA ASP A 479 -4.66 16.91 13.67
C ASP A 479 -3.49 17.82 14.00
N ILE A 480 -3.13 18.72 13.08
CA ILE A 480 -1.98 19.64 13.20
C ILE A 480 -1.95 20.53 14.46
N ASN A 481 -3.06 20.61 15.19
CA ASN A 481 -3.21 21.40 16.40
C ASN A 481 -3.11 20.58 17.70
N GLY A 482 -2.72 19.32 17.64
CA GLY A 482 -2.66 18.42 18.80
C GLY A 482 -3.87 17.50 18.97
N THR A 483 -4.96 17.74 18.24
CA THR A 483 -6.25 17.08 18.53
C THR A 483 -6.23 15.62 18.09
N ASN A 484 -6.44 14.70 19.01
CA ASN A 484 -6.61 13.28 18.70
C ASN A 484 -7.99 13.03 18.05
N ARG A 485 -7.99 12.48 16.83
CA ARG A 485 -9.21 12.21 16.03
C ARG A 485 -9.70 10.78 16.15
N GLY A 486 -9.05 9.92 16.94
CA GLY A 486 -9.43 8.51 17.08
C GLY A 486 -10.85 8.30 17.59
N ALA A 487 -11.32 9.12 18.53
CA ALA A 487 -12.71 9.06 18.98
C ALA A 487 -13.70 9.37 17.85
N TYR A 488 -13.42 10.38 17.04
CA TYR A 488 -14.24 10.75 15.88
C TYR A 488 -14.28 9.64 14.82
N PHE A 489 -13.12 9.07 14.47
CA PHE A 489 -13.06 7.97 13.50
C PHE A 489 -13.78 6.72 14.01
N ARG A 490 -13.64 6.38 15.30
CA ARG A 490 -14.34 5.23 15.88
C ARG A 490 -15.85 5.47 16.03
N ASP A 491 -16.31 6.69 16.25
CA ASP A 491 -17.74 7.02 16.21
C ASP A 491 -18.28 6.89 14.77
N THR A 492 -17.54 7.43 13.80
CA THR A 492 -17.92 7.42 12.39
C THR A 492 -17.92 6.02 11.78
N TYR A 493 -16.84 5.27 11.99
CA TYR A 493 -16.67 3.93 11.41
C TYR A 493 -17.29 2.85 12.29
N GLY A 494 -17.47 3.07 13.59
CA GLY A 494 -17.66 2.01 14.58
C GLY A 494 -16.33 1.45 15.07
N ALA A 495 -16.25 1.11 16.35
CA ALA A 495 -15.05 0.53 16.96
C ALA A 495 -14.72 -0.84 16.35
N ILE A 496 -13.43 -1.19 16.30
CA ILE A 496 -12.97 -2.41 15.60
C ILE A 496 -13.46 -3.70 16.26
N ASP A 497 -13.72 -3.66 17.56
CA ASP A 497 -14.17 -4.77 18.40
C ASP A 497 -15.70 -4.84 18.56
N GLN A 498 -16.43 -3.87 18.00
CA GLN A 498 -17.87 -3.80 18.06
C GLN A 498 -18.53 -4.87 17.20
N ASP A 499 -19.61 -5.49 17.69
CA ASP A 499 -20.43 -6.38 16.87
C ASP A 499 -21.02 -5.58 15.68
N PRO A 500 -20.88 -6.08 14.45
CA PRO A 500 -21.35 -5.36 13.26
C PRO A 500 -22.88 -5.19 13.22
N GLY A 501 -23.65 -6.04 13.89
CA GLY A 501 -25.11 -5.99 13.92
C GLY A 501 -25.72 -5.99 12.52
N ALA A 502 -26.60 -5.02 12.26
CA ALA A 502 -27.20 -4.81 10.94
C ALA A 502 -26.22 -4.22 9.89
N ASN A 503 -25.06 -3.70 10.31
CA ASN A 503 -24.05 -3.19 9.37
C ASN A 503 -23.28 -4.37 8.76
N THR A 504 -23.94 -5.06 7.83
CA THR A 504 -23.45 -6.29 7.22
C THR A 504 -22.06 -6.10 6.61
N GLN A 505 -21.82 -4.96 5.97
CA GLN A 505 -20.53 -4.59 5.37
C GLN A 505 -19.36 -4.54 6.36
N ARG A 506 -19.60 -4.37 7.66
CA ARG A 506 -18.54 -4.29 8.68
C ARG A 506 -17.99 -5.66 9.10
N ARG A 507 -18.60 -6.77 8.62
CA ARG A 507 -18.27 -8.15 9.04
C ARG A 507 -16.88 -8.64 8.57
N LEU A 508 -16.22 -7.93 7.65
CA LEU A 508 -14.92 -8.31 7.09
C LEU A 508 -13.74 -7.50 7.65
N ARG A 509 -13.96 -6.66 8.68
CA ARG A 509 -12.92 -5.81 9.28
C ARG A 509 -11.86 -6.59 10.08
N LEU A 510 -12.31 -7.62 10.80
CA LEU A 510 -11.45 -8.50 11.59
C LEU A 510 -11.28 -9.82 10.85
N THR A 511 -10.04 -10.13 10.49
CA THR A 511 -9.68 -11.39 9.85
C THR A 511 -9.75 -12.51 10.86
N GLN A 512 -10.61 -13.48 10.60
CA GLN A 512 -10.68 -14.71 11.37
C GLN A 512 -9.72 -15.74 10.75
N LEU A 513 -8.72 -16.19 11.51
CA LEU A 513 -7.75 -17.19 11.04
C LEU A 513 -8.37 -18.59 11.00
N GLU A 514 -7.82 -19.46 10.15
CA GLU A 514 -8.15 -20.87 10.10
C GLU A 514 -7.10 -21.69 10.88
N THR A 515 -7.49 -22.87 11.40
CA THR A 515 -6.53 -23.82 11.96
C THR A 515 -5.61 -24.33 10.86
N LEU A 516 -4.29 -24.28 11.07
CA LEU A 516 -3.33 -24.80 10.08
C LEU A 516 -3.45 -26.33 9.93
N ASP A 517 -3.71 -27.01 11.04
CA ASP A 517 -3.85 -28.45 11.12
C ASP A 517 -4.79 -28.85 12.28
N ASN A 518 -5.06 -30.15 12.43
CA ASN A 518 -5.94 -30.67 13.49
C ASN A 518 -5.32 -30.60 14.90
N ASN A 519 -4.02 -30.32 15.03
CA ASN A 519 -3.27 -30.22 16.29
C ASN A 519 -3.19 -28.78 16.83
N TRP A 520 -3.96 -27.85 16.26
CA TRP A 520 -4.03 -26.43 16.64
C TRP A 520 -4.19 -26.17 18.15
N ARG A 521 -4.83 -27.08 18.90
CA ARG A 521 -4.98 -26.97 20.37
C ARG A 521 -3.68 -27.06 21.14
N ASN A 522 -2.69 -27.78 20.60
CA ASN A 522 -1.41 -28.02 21.26
C ASN A 522 -0.31 -27.15 20.66
N ASN A 523 -0.32 -26.97 19.34
CA ASN A 523 0.71 -26.20 18.66
C ASN A 523 0.35 -24.72 18.49
N HIS A 524 -0.92 -24.32 18.67
CA HIS A 524 -1.40 -22.96 18.49
C HIS A 524 -1.10 -22.37 17.10
N ARG A 525 -1.14 -23.21 16.05
CA ARG A 525 -0.83 -22.81 14.67
C ARG A 525 -2.06 -22.54 13.84
N PHE A 526 -2.05 -21.39 13.18
CA PHE A 526 -3.14 -20.86 12.40
C PHE A 526 -2.63 -20.31 11.05
N VAL A 527 -3.56 -20.07 10.13
CA VAL A 527 -3.29 -19.63 8.77
C VAL A 527 -4.30 -18.59 8.33
N SER A 528 -3.86 -17.60 7.55
CA SER A 528 -4.76 -16.66 6.89
C SER A 528 -5.64 -17.38 5.86
N PRO A 529 -6.95 -17.11 5.81
CA PRO A 529 -7.82 -17.68 4.77
C PRO A 529 -7.33 -17.28 3.36
N TYR A 530 -7.35 -18.20 2.40
CA TYR A 530 -6.80 -17.98 1.05
C TYR A 530 -7.35 -16.71 0.37
N TYR A 531 -8.66 -16.48 0.46
CA TYR A 531 -9.30 -15.31 -0.15
C TYR A 531 -9.16 -14.03 0.68
N TRP A 532 -8.89 -14.15 1.99
CA TRP A 532 -8.78 -13.02 2.93
C TRP A 532 -7.34 -12.55 3.15
N ALA A 533 -6.36 -13.33 2.70
CA ALA A 533 -4.96 -12.95 2.73
C ALA A 533 -4.77 -11.58 2.04
N PRO A 534 -3.95 -10.69 2.63
CA PRO A 534 -3.83 -9.33 2.15
C PRO A 534 -3.23 -9.30 0.75
N GLN A 535 -3.75 -8.42 -0.11
CA GLN A 535 -3.10 -8.03 -1.37
C GLN A 535 -2.08 -6.92 -1.10
N ARG A 536 -1.27 -6.53 -2.10
CA ARG A 536 -0.24 -5.48 -1.98
C ARG A 536 -0.75 -4.22 -1.28
N TRP A 537 -0.13 -3.86 -0.15
CA TRP A 537 -0.50 -2.76 0.76
C TRP A 537 -1.92 -2.84 1.36
N GLY A 538 -2.62 -3.96 1.15
CA GLY A 538 -3.72 -4.37 2.01
C GLY A 538 -3.19 -5.04 3.27
N TYR A 539 -4.01 -5.07 4.31
CA TYR A 539 -3.66 -5.62 5.61
C TYR A 539 -4.82 -6.38 6.25
N ASN A 540 -4.48 -7.30 7.14
CA ASN A 540 -5.39 -8.00 8.01
C ASN A 540 -5.21 -7.48 9.44
N ILE A 541 -6.32 -7.35 10.17
CA ILE A 541 -6.33 -7.15 11.62
C ILE A 541 -6.93 -8.42 12.23
N VAL A 542 -6.16 -9.12 13.04
CA VAL A 542 -6.60 -10.33 13.76
C VAL A 542 -6.70 -9.99 15.23
N ARG A 543 -7.90 -10.09 15.81
CA ARG A 543 -8.05 -9.96 17.27
C ARG A 543 -7.52 -11.22 17.95
N LEU A 544 -6.74 -11.01 19.01
CA LEU A 544 -6.16 -12.05 19.85
C LEU A 544 -6.73 -11.90 21.25
N TYR A 545 -7.31 -12.98 21.79
CA TYR A 545 -7.85 -13.05 23.14
C TYR A 545 -6.78 -13.57 24.09
N PRO A 546 -6.22 -12.72 24.98
CA PRO A 546 -5.21 -13.19 25.93
C PRO A 546 -5.74 -14.31 26.82
N GLU A 547 -4.86 -15.27 27.10
CA GLU A 547 -5.15 -16.34 28.05
C GLU A 547 -5.19 -15.81 29.48
N GLN A 548 -5.96 -16.48 30.35
CA GLN A 548 -6.05 -16.08 31.75
C GLN A 548 -4.66 -16.11 32.42
N GLY A 549 -4.23 -14.98 32.97
CA GLY A 549 -2.94 -14.83 33.64
C GLY A 549 -1.76 -14.57 32.71
N ALA A 550 -1.98 -14.44 31.39
CA ALA A 550 -0.93 -14.03 30.47
C ALA A 550 -0.46 -12.60 30.77
N SER A 551 0.87 -12.39 30.77
CA SER A 551 1.52 -11.08 30.89
C SER A 551 2.16 -10.61 29.58
N SER A 552 2.17 -11.47 28.57
CA SER A 552 2.64 -11.15 27.22
C SER A 552 1.95 -12.03 26.18
N VAL A 553 1.88 -11.53 24.95
CA VAL A 553 1.48 -12.30 23.77
C VAL A 553 2.66 -12.34 22.82
N THR A 554 2.96 -13.53 22.29
CA THR A 554 4.04 -13.74 21.32
C THR A 554 3.50 -14.39 20.06
N VAL A 555 3.91 -13.87 18.91
CA VAL A 555 3.57 -14.40 17.59
C VAL A 555 4.85 -14.79 16.85
N ASN A 556 4.97 -16.08 16.51
CA ASN A 556 5.89 -16.52 15.47
C ASN A 556 5.18 -16.41 14.13
N PHE A 557 5.71 -15.61 13.22
CA PHE A 557 5.09 -15.36 11.93
C PHE A 557 5.82 -16.13 10.83
N ARG A 558 5.05 -16.57 9.83
CA ARG A 558 5.61 -17.06 8.58
C ARG A 558 4.77 -16.75 7.36
N GLY A 559 5.31 -15.97 6.44
CA GLY A 559 4.73 -15.71 5.13
C GLY A 559 4.89 -16.87 4.14
N VAL A 560 3.90 -17.05 3.28
CA VAL A 560 3.96 -17.98 2.13
C VAL A 560 4.60 -17.25 0.97
N VAL A 561 5.91 -17.44 0.79
CA VAL A 561 6.67 -16.84 -0.32
C VAL A 561 6.23 -17.47 -1.63
N GLN A 562 5.87 -16.62 -2.59
CA GLN A 562 5.39 -17.01 -3.90
C GLN A 562 6.33 -16.52 -4.99
N GLN A 563 6.58 -17.36 -5.99
CA GLN A 563 7.35 -16.98 -7.17
C GLN A 563 6.59 -15.89 -7.94
N GLY A 564 7.29 -14.80 -8.30
CA GLY A 564 6.74 -13.69 -9.09
C GLY A 564 5.93 -12.66 -8.28
N ALA A 565 5.73 -12.87 -6.97
CA ALA A 565 4.98 -11.94 -6.12
C ALA A 565 5.86 -10.95 -5.35
N ASP A 566 7.19 -11.05 -5.45
CA ASP A 566 8.14 -10.22 -4.66
C ASP A 566 7.83 -10.24 -3.15
N SER A 567 7.42 -11.41 -2.63
CA SER A 567 6.76 -11.55 -1.33
C SER A 567 7.56 -10.99 -0.15
N ASP A 568 6.94 -10.04 0.56
CA ASP A 568 7.42 -9.47 1.81
C ASP A 568 6.22 -8.93 2.62
N TRP A 569 6.40 -8.77 3.92
CA TRP A 569 5.36 -8.38 4.87
C TRP A 569 5.87 -7.35 5.88
N ARG A 570 4.94 -6.54 6.39
CA ARG A 570 5.10 -5.80 7.63
C ARG A 570 4.05 -6.26 8.61
N TRP A 571 4.45 -6.55 9.83
CA TRP A 571 3.52 -7.06 10.83
C TRP A 571 3.97 -6.71 12.24
N GLY A 572 3.01 -6.64 13.16
CA GLY A 572 3.25 -6.26 14.54
C GLY A 572 2.03 -6.49 15.42
N LEU A 573 2.21 -6.27 16.71
CA LEU A 573 1.19 -6.43 17.73
C LEU A 573 0.77 -5.07 18.29
N VAL A 574 -0.53 -4.91 18.52
CA VAL A 574 -1.12 -3.74 19.15
C VAL A 574 -1.84 -4.20 20.42
N ALA A 575 -1.50 -3.63 21.57
CA ALA A 575 -2.23 -3.82 22.82
C ALA A 575 -2.85 -2.49 23.24
N THR A 576 -4.12 -2.49 23.64
CA THR A 576 -4.82 -1.27 24.04
C THR A 576 -5.83 -1.55 25.14
N ASP A 577 -6.22 -0.52 25.87
CA ASP A 577 -7.35 -0.61 26.79
C ASP A 577 -8.66 -0.89 26.03
N ARG A 578 -9.69 -1.34 26.75
CA ARG A 578 -10.99 -1.71 26.19
C ARG A 578 -11.73 -0.57 25.47
N ASN A 579 -11.37 0.68 25.71
CA ASN A 579 -11.96 1.82 25.01
C ASN A 579 -11.16 2.24 23.77
N LEU A 580 -10.09 1.51 23.44
CA LEU A 580 -9.22 1.76 22.30
C LEU A 580 -8.55 3.15 22.34
N ASN A 581 -8.27 3.66 23.53
CA ASN A 581 -7.74 5.02 23.76
C ASN A 581 -6.24 5.03 24.06
N SER A 582 -5.69 3.93 24.55
CA SER A 582 -4.31 3.83 25.02
C SER A 582 -3.54 2.72 24.29
N PRO A 583 -3.32 2.86 22.97
CA PRO A 583 -2.60 1.87 22.21
C PRO A 583 -1.12 1.82 22.60
N ARG A 584 -0.56 0.61 22.53
CA ARG A 584 0.84 0.28 22.67
C ARG A 584 1.22 -0.64 21.54
N TYR A 585 2.36 -0.38 20.93
CA TYR A 585 2.79 -1.06 19.71
C TYR A 585 4.03 -1.88 19.98
N SER A 586 4.11 -3.10 19.43
CA SER A 586 5.38 -3.79 19.31
C SER A 586 6.24 -3.12 18.23
N ARG A 587 7.52 -3.48 18.16
CA ARG A 587 8.31 -3.23 16.96
C ARG A 587 7.65 -3.90 15.76
N ILE A 588 7.60 -3.20 14.63
CA ILE A 588 7.21 -3.75 13.34
C ILE A 588 8.29 -4.70 12.89
N GLN A 589 7.89 -5.91 12.53
CA GLN A 589 8.74 -6.90 11.92
C GLN A 589 8.65 -6.80 10.41
N ARG A 590 9.75 -7.15 9.76
CA ARG A 590 9.88 -7.20 8.30
C ARG A 590 10.11 -8.62 7.83
N GLY A 591 9.86 -8.89 6.56
CA GLY A 591 10.17 -10.18 5.96
C GLY A 591 9.12 -11.25 6.20
N ASN A 592 9.47 -12.46 5.78
CA ASN A 592 8.58 -13.61 5.72
C ASN A 592 8.66 -14.53 6.95
N SER A 593 9.50 -14.22 7.93
CA SER A 593 9.72 -15.08 9.10
C SER A 593 10.42 -14.30 10.20
N ASN A 594 9.74 -14.07 11.31
CA ASN A 594 10.35 -13.59 12.56
C ASN A 594 9.41 -13.86 13.73
N GLN A 595 9.81 -13.45 14.93
CA GLN A 595 8.98 -13.44 16.13
C GLN A 595 8.78 -12.00 16.63
N ALA A 596 7.60 -11.69 17.15
CA ALA A 596 7.35 -10.47 17.91
C ALA A 596 6.57 -10.78 19.18
N SER A 597 6.83 -10.00 20.23
CA SER A 597 6.12 -10.08 21.50
C SER A 597 5.67 -8.69 21.94
N ILE A 598 4.58 -8.64 22.69
CA ILE A 598 4.12 -7.44 23.38
C ILE A 598 3.72 -7.78 24.82
N SER A 599 4.10 -6.93 25.77
CA SER A 599 3.61 -7.03 27.14
C SER A 599 2.18 -6.53 27.23
N ILE A 600 1.35 -7.22 27.99
CA ILE A 600 -0.08 -6.91 28.13
C ILE A 600 -0.43 -6.62 29.59
N ASN A 601 -1.39 -5.72 29.79
CA ASN A 601 -1.99 -5.48 31.09
C ASN A 601 -3.27 -6.32 31.22
N ASN A 602 -3.73 -6.51 32.47
CA ASN A 602 -4.98 -7.23 32.70
C ASN A 602 -6.16 -6.51 32.05
N GLY A 603 -6.86 -7.19 31.15
CA GLY A 603 -8.04 -6.68 30.45
C GLY A 603 -7.77 -5.92 29.16
N ASP A 604 -6.51 -5.88 28.69
CA ASP A 604 -6.16 -5.34 27.38
C ASP A 604 -6.83 -6.11 26.24
N GLU A 605 -7.16 -5.37 25.19
CA GLU A 605 -7.45 -5.89 23.86
C GLU A 605 -6.15 -5.99 23.07
N VAL A 606 -5.92 -7.12 22.38
CA VAL A 606 -4.69 -7.39 21.63
C VAL A 606 -5.01 -7.72 20.18
N TYR A 607 -4.23 -7.17 19.26
CA TYR A 607 -4.41 -7.36 17.82
C TYR A 607 -3.07 -7.68 17.16
N LEU A 608 -3.08 -8.63 16.23
CA LEU A 608 -2.02 -8.82 15.25
C LEU A 608 -2.42 -8.10 13.97
N VAL A 609 -1.52 -7.25 13.46
CA VAL A 609 -1.67 -6.59 12.16
C VAL A 609 -0.66 -7.20 11.20
N VAL A 610 -1.13 -7.63 10.02
CA VAL A 610 -0.28 -8.19 8.96
C VAL A 610 -0.58 -7.52 7.64
N MET A 611 0.41 -6.87 7.05
CA MET A 611 0.32 -6.22 5.77
C MET A 611 1.21 -6.91 4.74
N ALA A 612 0.68 -7.08 3.52
CA ALA A 612 1.49 -7.48 2.39
C ALA A 612 2.27 -6.29 1.83
N THR A 613 3.59 -6.39 1.76
CA THR A 613 4.46 -5.28 1.39
C THR A 613 5.54 -5.76 0.42
N PRO A 614 5.22 -5.93 -0.87
CA PRO A 614 6.16 -6.52 -1.82
C PRO A 614 7.49 -5.76 -1.85
N THR A 615 8.59 -6.50 -2.03
CA THR A 615 9.96 -5.95 -2.06
C THR A 615 10.23 -5.07 -3.27
N GLN A 616 9.38 -5.13 -4.29
CA GLN A 616 9.43 -4.30 -5.49
C GLN A 616 8.20 -3.42 -5.60
N TYR A 617 8.37 -2.25 -6.21
CA TYR A 617 7.26 -1.32 -6.44
C TYR A 617 6.29 -1.88 -7.48
N GLN A 618 5.11 -2.32 -7.03
CA GLN A 618 4.05 -2.83 -7.90
C GLN A 618 3.13 -1.68 -8.35
N LYS A 619 3.36 -1.13 -9.53
CA LYS A 619 2.57 0.00 -10.05
C LYS A 619 1.12 -0.43 -10.32
N ILE A 620 0.17 0.41 -9.92
CA ILE A 620 -1.26 0.25 -10.24
C ILE A 620 -1.64 1.33 -11.25
N LEU A 621 -2.20 0.93 -12.37
CA LEU A 621 -2.69 1.85 -13.40
C LEU A 621 -4.21 1.95 -13.36
N TRP A 622 -4.72 3.06 -13.88
CA TRP A 622 -6.14 3.18 -14.19
C TRP A 622 -6.48 2.25 -15.36
N ALA A 623 -6.96 1.05 -15.06
CA ALA A 623 -7.34 0.08 -16.08
C ALA A 623 -8.77 0.35 -16.58
N ARG A 624 -8.93 0.62 -17.87
CA ARG A 624 -10.25 0.67 -18.56
C ARG A 624 -10.69 -0.71 -19.04
N HIS A 625 -10.57 -1.73 -18.19
CA HIS A 625 -11.18 -3.02 -18.46
C HIS A 625 -12.70 -2.96 -18.20
N SER A 626 -13.50 -3.83 -18.81
CA SER A 626 -14.95 -3.89 -18.57
C SER A 626 -15.30 -4.19 -17.10
N SER A 627 -14.37 -4.82 -16.37
CA SER A 627 -14.47 -5.07 -14.92
C SER A 627 -14.05 -3.88 -14.04
N ASP A 628 -13.73 -2.71 -14.62
CA ASP A 628 -13.25 -1.51 -13.91
C ASP A 628 -12.13 -1.80 -12.89
N GLY A 629 -10.91 -2.04 -13.39
CA GLY A 629 -9.73 -2.31 -12.56
C GLY A 629 -8.87 -3.46 -13.08
N THR A 630 -7.77 -3.73 -12.37
CA THR A 630 -6.95 -4.92 -12.61
C THR A 630 -7.78 -6.17 -12.29
N PRO A 631 -7.79 -7.20 -13.16
CA PRO A 631 -8.50 -8.45 -12.88
C PRO A 631 -8.12 -9.04 -11.53
N TYR A 632 -9.10 -9.34 -10.67
CA TYR A 632 -8.84 -9.97 -9.37
C TYR A 632 -7.98 -11.24 -9.44
N PRO A 633 -8.19 -12.17 -10.40
CA PRO A 633 -7.38 -13.39 -10.50
C PRO A 633 -5.90 -13.10 -10.82
N SER A 634 -5.57 -11.92 -11.35
CA SER A 634 -4.20 -11.50 -11.66
C SER A 634 -3.55 -10.68 -10.54
N ILE A 635 -4.15 -10.62 -9.35
CA ILE A 635 -3.60 -9.90 -8.20
C ILE A 635 -3.16 -10.91 -7.15
N TYR A 636 -1.86 -10.92 -6.84
CA TYR A 636 -1.35 -11.74 -5.75
C TYR A 636 -1.98 -11.33 -4.42
N ARG A 637 -2.45 -12.33 -3.70
CA ARG A 637 -2.67 -12.28 -2.25
C ARG A 637 -1.45 -12.89 -1.57
N TYR A 638 -1.18 -12.53 -0.32
CA TYR A 638 0.05 -12.90 0.39
C TYR A 638 -0.29 -13.69 1.66
N PRO A 639 -0.60 -15.01 1.52
CA PRO A 639 -0.98 -15.84 2.65
C PRO A 639 0.14 -15.91 3.68
N TYR A 640 -0.25 -16.10 4.93
CA TYR A 640 0.67 -16.26 6.05
C TYR A 640 0.14 -17.27 7.06
N MET A 641 1.04 -17.76 7.90
CA MET A 641 0.78 -18.63 9.03
C MET A 641 1.33 -17.98 10.28
N VAL A 642 0.73 -18.29 11.43
CA VAL A 642 1.19 -17.84 12.74
C VAL A 642 1.13 -18.94 13.77
N GLU A 643 2.03 -18.88 14.75
CA GLU A 643 1.95 -19.62 16.01
C GLU A 643 1.78 -18.58 17.12
N VAL A 644 0.72 -18.69 17.92
CA VAL A 644 0.32 -17.67 18.90
C VAL A 644 0.44 -18.22 20.32
N GLN A 645 1.29 -17.60 21.14
CA GLN A 645 1.49 -17.96 22.54
C GLN A 645 0.94 -16.88 23.46
N GLY A 646 0.28 -17.29 24.55
CA GLY A 646 -0.34 -16.39 25.53
C GLY A 646 -1.69 -15.80 25.09
N ALA A 647 -2.19 -16.17 23.92
CA ALA A 647 -3.50 -15.76 23.41
C ALA A 647 -4.05 -16.75 22.37
N TRP A 648 -5.35 -16.63 22.08
CA TRP A 648 -6.04 -17.34 21.00
C TRP A 648 -6.57 -16.35 19.95
N PRO A 649 -6.43 -16.62 18.64
CA PRO A 649 -7.03 -15.76 17.62
C PRO A 649 -8.56 -15.89 17.61
N ASP A 650 -9.24 -14.85 17.11
CA ASP A 650 -10.71 -14.82 17.03
C ASP A 650 -11.32 -16.07 16.39
N GLY A 651 -12.42 -16.53 16.95
CA GLY A 651 -13.02 -17.83 16.67
C GLY A 651 -12.48 -18.99 17.52
N PHE A 652 -11.47 -18.75 18.35
CA PHE A 652 -10.89 -19.71 19.28
C PHE A 652 -10.65 -19.05 20.63
N ARG A 653 -11.05 -19.72 21.71
CA ARG A 653 -10.76 -19.29 23.09
C ARG A 653 -10.64 -20.52 23.99
N ASN A 654 -9.73 -20.48 24.97
CA ASN A 654 -9.57 -21.51 25.99
C ASN A 654 -9.43 -22.94 25.41
N GLY A 655 -8.67 -23.11 24.31
CA GLY A 655 -8.47 -24.41 23.65
C GLY A 655 -9.70 -24.98 22.92
N ALA A 656 -10.75 -24.17 22.73
CA ALA A 656 -11.96 -24.54 22.03
C ALA A 656 -12.27 -23.56 20.88
N LYS A 657 -13.05 -24.04 19.89
CA LYS A 657 -13.67 -23.13 18.93
C LYS A 657 -14.78 -22.36 19.65
N ASP A 658 -14.94 -21.09 19.31
CA ASP A 658 -16.01 -20.27 19.85
C ASP A 658 -17.40 -20.85 19.56
N ALA A 659 -18.35 -20.52 20.43
CA ALA A 659 -19.75 -20.83 20.24
C ALA A 659 -20.29 -20.17 18.96
N CYS A 660 -21.28 -20.82 18.35
CA CYS A 660 -21.96 -20.22 17.21
C CYS A 660 -22.74 -18.96 17.62
N PRO A 661 -22.88 -17.97 16.72
CA PRO A 661 -23.69 -16.78 16.97
C PRO A 661 -25.12 -17.11 17.42
N SER A 662 -25.74 -16.19 18.17
CA SER A 662 -27.11 -16.34 18.64
C SER A 662 -28.07 -16.75 17.51
N GLY A 663 -28.98 -17.69 17.79
CA GLY A 663 -29.91 -18.23 16.79
C GLY A 663 -29.34 -19.34 15.90
N THR A 664 -28.06 -19.68 16.05
CA THR A 664 -27.40 -20.73 15.24
C THR A 664 -26.71 -21.78 16.10
N VAL A 665 -26.48 -22.96 15.52
CA VAL A 665 -25.79 -24.10 16.13
C VAL A 665 -24.74 -24.65 15.18
N ARG A 666 -23.77 -25.43 15.69
CA ARG A 666 -22.79 -26.12 14.85
C ARG A 666 -23.50 -27.12 13.93
N HIS A 667 -23.37 -26.95 12.62
CA HIS A 667 -24.01 -27.79 11.63
C HIS A 667 -23.28 -29.14 11.49
N GLY A 668 -24.03 -30.25 11.47
CA GLY A 668 -23.44 -31.60 11.43
C GLY A 668 -22.68 -31.92 10.13
N ASN A 669 -23.02 -31.24 9.03
CA ASN A 669 -22.34 -31.37 7.75
C ASN A 669 -21.44 -30.14 7.49
N GLY A 670 -20.12 -30.31 7.65
CA GLY A 670 -19.08 -29.29 7.47
C GLY A 670 -18.65 -28.57 8.75
N GLY A 671 -19.49 -28.52 9.77
CA GLY A 671 -19.13 -28.00 11.08
C GLY A 671 -19.18 -26.48 11.21
N GLY A 672 -19.80 -25.73 10.29
CA GLY A 672 -20.05 -24.28 10.41
C GLY A 672 -21.21 -23.93 11.34
N CYS A 673 -21.66 -22.67 11.33
CA CYS A 673 -22.78 -22.23 12.15
C CYS A 673 -24.03 -21.97 11.30
N ALA A 674 -25.16 -22.57 11.66
CA ALA A 674 -26.43 -22.40 10.92
C ALA A 674 -27.65 -22.57 11.84
N PRO A 675 -28.85 -22.08 11.47
CA PRO A 675 -30.07 -22.34 12.23
C PRO A 675 -30.32 -23.85 12.34
N GLN A 676 -30.89 -24.30 13.46
CA GLN A 676 -31.10 -25.73 13.75
C GLN A 676 -31.92 -26.47 12.67
N GLY A 677 -32.78 -25.77 11.94
CA GLY A 677 -33.59 -26.32 10.85
C GLY A 677 -32.90 -26.41 9.48
N THR A 678 -31.63 -26.04 9.37
CA THR A 678 -30.88 -26.14 8.11
C THR A 678 -30.78 -27.61 7.67
N PRO A 679 -31.14 -27.97 6.42
CA PRO A 679 -31.14 -29.37 5.98
C PRO A 679 -29.75 -30.02 6.04
N SER A 680 -29.68 -31.30 6.43
CA SER A 680 -28.42 -32.04 6.53
C SER A 680 -27.70 -32.25 5.18
N SER A 681 -28.43 -32.15 4.07
CA SER A 681 -27.89 -32.18 2.70
C SER A 681 -27.07 -30.93 2.36
N VAL A 682 -27.30 -29.81 3.04
CA VAL A 682 -26.51 -28.59 2.90
C VAL A 682 -25.16 -28.79 3.57
N TYR A 683 -24.08 -28.38 2.91
CA TYR A 683 -22.76 -28.31 3.53
C TYR A 683 -22.52 -26.89 4.06
N VAL A 684 -22.19 -26.76 5.35
CA VAL A 684 -21.79 -25.48 5.96
C VAL A 684 -20.38 -25.66 6.51
N GLY A 685 -19.39 -25.10 5.82
CA GLY A 685 -17.97 -25.24 6.13
C GLY A 685 -17.60 -24.70 7.51
N PRO A 686 -16.45 -25.10 8.08
CA PRO A 686 -16.15 -24.91 9.50
C PRO A 686 -16.09 -23.46 9.98
N TYR A 687 -15.91 -22.51 9.07
CA TYR A 687 -15.87 -21.06 9.34
C TYR A 687 -17.04 -20.30 8.70
N ALA A 688 -17.87 -20.98 7.92
CA ALA A 688 -19.04 -20.41 7.27
C ALA A 688 -20.20 -20.23 8.27
N LYS A 689 -21.04 -19.23 7.98
CA LYS A 689 -22.18 -18.83 8.81
C LYS A 689 -23.43 -18.69 7.97
N VAL A 690 -24.54 -19.27 8.42
CA VAL A 690 -25.88 -18.97 7.94
C VAL A 690 -26.57 -18.24 9.09
N LEU A 691 -26.77 -16.93 8.95
CA LEU A 691 -27.41 -16.09 9.97
C LEU A 691 -28.89 -15.84 9.63
N GLY A 692 -29.21 -15.85 8.34
CA GLY A 692 -30.57 -15.72 7.82
C GLY A 692 -30.70 -16.30 6.41
N GLY A 693 -31.72 -15.86 5.68
CA GLY A 693 -32.04 -16.37 4.35
C GLY A 693 -32.54 -17.82 4.34
N THR A 694 -32.57 -18.43 3.14
CA THR A 694 -32.97 -19.83 2.93
C THR A 694 -31.86 -20.60 2.22
N VAL A 695 -31.30 -21.61 2.88
CA VAL A 695 -30.29 -22.50 2.30
C VAL A 695 -30.84 -23.92 2.24
N ARG A 696 -30.89 -24.53 1.05
CA ARG A 696 -31.55 -25.83 0.83
C ARG A 696 -30.89 -26.66 -0.28
N ASP A 697 -31.47 -27.82 -0.55
CA ASP A 697 -31.01 -28.81 -1.54
C ASP A 697 -29.58 -29.29 -1.21
N ASN A 698 -28.65 -29.24 -2.17
CA ASN A 698 -27.24 -29.65 -2.01
C ASN A 698 -26.30 -28.42 -1.97
N ALA A 699 -26.81 -27.24 -1.60
CA ALA A 699 -26.03 -26.02 -1.51
C ALA A 699 -24.81 -26.19 -0.60
N ARG A 700 -23.71 -25.51 -0.95
CA ARG A 700 -22.48 -25.51 -0.18
C ARG A 700 -22.10 -24.08 0.21
N ILE A 701 -22.02 -23.83 1.51
CA ILE A 701 -21.49 -22.59 2.06
C ILE A 701 -20.08 -22.89 2.56
N GLU A 702 -19.07 -22.34 1.90
CA GLU A 702 -17.66 -22.68 2.09
C GLU A 702 -16.85 -21.51 2.65
N ASP A 703 -15.61 -21.79 3.03
CA ASP A 703 -14.65 -20.81 3.53
C ASP A 703 -15.26 -19.99 4.70
N HIS A 704 -15.28 -18.66 4.59
CA HIS A 704 -15.84 -17.72 5.57
C HIS A 704 -17.13 -17.05 5.08
N ALA A 705 -17.81 -17.64 4.08
CA ALA A 705 -19.05 -17.08 3.56
C ALA A 705 -20.11 -16.96 4.67
N THR A 706 -20.81 -15.83 4.68
CA THR A 706 -21.89 -15.51 5.62
C THR A 706 -23.17 -15.22 4.85
N ILE A 707 -24.19 -16.07 5.03
CA ILE A 707 -25.52 -15.87 4.47
C ILE A 707 -26.33 -15.02 5.43
N VAL A 708 -26.68 -13.80 5.00
CA VAL A 708 -27.48 -12.86 5.77
C VAL A 708 -28.92 -12.87 5.25
N HIS A 709 -29.10 -12.63 3.94
CA HIS A 709 -30.39 -12.68 3.25
C HIS A 709 -30.27 -13.32 1.86
N GLY A 710 -31.43 -13.71 1.30
CA GLY A 710 -31.53 -14.38 0.00
C GLY A 710 -31.61 -15.90 0.09
N THR A 711 -31.58 -16.54 -1.06
CA THR A 711 -31.76 -17.99 -1.23
C THR A 711 -30.51 -18.61 -1.83
N VAL A 712 -30.01 -19.70 -1.25
CA VAL A 712 -28.98 -20.55 -1.85
C VAL A 712 -29.53 -21.95 -2.04
N SER A 713 -29.59 -22.43 -3.28
CA SER A 713 -30.28 -23.68 -3.63
C SER A 713 -29.65 -24.42 -4.81
N GLY A 714 -30.16 -25.62 -5.13
CA GLY A 714 -29.56 -26.52 -6.11
C GLY A 714 -28.25 -27.13 -5.60
N ASN A 715 -27.21 -27.07 -6.42
CA ASN A 715 -25.83 -27.41 -6.09
C ASN A 715 -24.94 -26.15 -6.02
N ALA A 716 -25.53 -24.98 -5.75
CA ALA A 716 -24.82 -23.71 -5.73
C ALA A 716 -23.74 -23.68 -4.63
N VAL A 717 -22.65 -22.95 -4.90
CA VAL A 717 -21.53 -22.77 -3.97
C VAL A 717 -21.37 -21.29 -3.65
N VAL A 718 -21.42 -20.94 -2.37
CA VAL A 718 -21.09 -19.60 -1.87
C VAL A 718 -19.88 -19.72 -0.95
N GLY A 719 -18.76 -19.11 -1.32
CA GLY A 719 -17.47 -19.26 -0.62
C GLY A 719 -16.71 -17.95 -0.44
N ALA A 720 -15.40 -18.05 -0.25
CA ALA A 720 -14.51 -16.95 0.10
C ALA A 720 -14.97 -16.18 1.35
N MET A 721 -15.16 -14.88 1.25
CA MET A 721 -15.66 -14.02 2.32
C MET A 721 -17.02 -13.42 1.95
N THR A 722 -17.78 -14.14 1.11
CA THR A 722 -19.03 -13.62 0.58
C THR A 722 -19.99 -13.30 1.71
N LEU A 723 -20.41 -12.03 1.79
CA LEU A 723 -21.56 -11.62 2.56
C LEU A 723 -22.76 -11.64 1.61
N LEU A 724 -23.70 -12.57 1.78
CA LEU A 724 -24.83 -12.73 0.87
C LEU A 724 -26.05 -11.97 1.42
N GLY A 725 -26.49 -10.95 0.69
CA GLY A 725 -27.55 -10.02 1.12
C GLY A 725 -27.09 -9.03 2.19
N SER A 726 -27.92 -8.03 2.47
CA SER A 726 -27.66 -7.00 3.49
C SER A 726 -28.88 -6.69 4.34
N GLU A 727 -28.66 -6.44 5.62
CA GLU A 727 -29.67 -5.88 6.53
C GLU A 727 -29.90 -4.39 6.28
N SER A 728 -31.08 -3.89 6.68
CA SER A 728 -31.36 -2.44 6.71
C SER A 728 -30.59 -1.74 7.83
N THR A 729 -30.06 -0.55 7.53
CA THR A 729 -29.46 0.38 8.49
C THR A 729 -30.02 1.79 8.27
N ALA A 730 -29.50 2.80 8.95
CA ALA A 730 -29.87 4.20 8.69
C ALA A 730 -29.43 4.68 7.28
N THR A 731 -28.43 4.03 6.68
CA THR A 731 -27.79 4.45 5.43
C THR A 731 -27.76 3.37 4.34
N SER A 732 -28.27 2.17 4.64
CA SER A 732 -28.35 1.02 3.72
C SER A 732 -29.71 0.35 3.81
N TRP A 733 -30.13 -0.29 2.72
CA TRP A 733 -31.40 -0.98 2.61
C TRP A 733 -31.24 -2.49 2.71
N TYR A 734 -32.34 -3.14 3.09
CA TYR A 734 -32.50 -4.57 3.00
C TYR A 734 -32.41 -5.01 1.54
N HIS A 735 -31.48 -5.91 1.23
CA HIS A 735 -31.36 -6.49 -0.10
C HIS A 735 -31.05 -7.98 -0.06
N THR A 736 -31.60 -8.71 -1.03
CA THR A 736 -31.34 -10.13 -1.22
C THR A 736 -30.33 -10.38 -2.32
N PHE A 737 -29.62 -11.50 -2.22
CA PHE A 737 -28.91 -12.06 -3.36
C PHE A 737 -29.19 -13.56 -3.46
N ASP A 738 -29.83 -13.98 -4.54
CA ASP A 738 -30.20 -15.38 -4.74
C ASP A 738 -29.14 -16.11 -5.57
N VAL A 739 -28.77 -17.32 -5.16
CA VAL A 739 -27.82 -18.18 -5.84
C VAL A 739 -28.45 -19.55 -6.09
N SER A 740 -28.52 -19.98 -7.36
CA SER A 740 -29.19 -21.23 -7.74
C SER A 740 -28.35 -22.11 -8.67
N ASP A 741 -28.85 -23.33 -8.89
CA ASP A 741 -28.31 -24.31 -9.83
C ASP A 741 -26.87 -24.74 -9.49
N ASN A 742 -25.89 -24.48 -10.34
CA ASN A 742 -24.47 -24.77 -10.10
C ASN A 742 -23.63 -23.48 -10.05
N ALA A 743 -24.27 -22.33 -9.80
CA ALA A 743 -23.57 -21.06 -9.71
C ALA A 743 -22.58 -21.05 -8.53
N THR A 744 -21.42 -20.44 -8.74
CA THR A 744 -20.38 -20.28 -7.73
C THR A 744 -20.16 -18.79 -7.46
N VAL A 745 -20.30 -18.36 -6.20
CA VAL A 745 -20.08 -16.98 -5.77
C VAL A 745 -18.98 -16.92 -4.72
N LYS A 746 -17.87 -16.25 -5.04
CA LYS A 746 -16.69 -16.07 -4.19
C LYS A 746 -16.30 -14.60 -4.12
N SER A 747 -17.20 -13.77 -3.58
CA SER A 747 -16.99 -12.33 -3.42
C SER A 747 -16.05 -12.03 -2.24
N THR A 748 -15.35 -10.90 -2.34
CA THR A 748 -14.39 -10.42 -1.33
C THR A 748 -14.55 -8.94 -1.01
N PHE A 749 -15.62 -8.31 -1.47
CA PHE A 749 -15.91 -6.88 -1.28
C PHE A 749 -17.20 -6.70 -0.44
N TYR A 750 -18.03 -5.71 -0.80
CA TYR A 750 -19.33 -5.46 -0.21
C TYR A 750 -20.28 -6.64 -0.32
N PRO A 751 -21.34 -6.64 0.51
CA PRO A 751 -22.39 -7.64 0.42
C PRO A 751 -22.93 -7.78 -1.00
N MET A 752 -23.06 -9.02 -1.44
CA MET A 752 -23.74 -9.31 -2.69
C MET A 752 -25.20 -8.91 -2.53
N GLY A 753 -25.71 -8.09 -3.45
CA GLY A 753 -27.04 -7.47 -3.36
C GLY A 753 -27.03 -6.05 -2.78
N TRP A 754 -25.88 -5.51 -2.36
CA TRP A 754 -25.81 -4.17 -1.75
C TRP A 754 -26.44 -3.04 -2.60
N PHE A 755 -26.37 -3.16 -3.93
CA PHE A 755 -26.90 -2.16 -4.87
C PHE A 755 -28.26 -2.55 -5.46
N GLY A 756 -29.01 -3.40 -4.76
CA GLY A 756 -30.32 -3.90 -5.14
C GLY A 756 -30.38 -5.42 -5.18
N ASP A 757 -31.60 -5.94 -5.15
CA ASP A 757 -31.85 -7.38 -5.19
C ASP A 757 -31.31 -7.98 -6.50
N ARG A 758 -30.50 -9.03 -6.40
CA ARG A 758 -29.82 -9.64 -7.55
C ARG A 758 -29.76 -11.15 -7.43
N ALA A 759 -29.40 -11.81 -8.53
CA ALA A 759 -29.25 -13.26 -8.56
C ALA A 759 -28.11 -13.73 -9.46
N ALA A 760 -27.53 -14.88 -9.10
CA ALA A 760 -26.60 -15.65 -9.91
C ALA A 760 -27.12 -17.10 -10.04
N GLY A 761 -27.24 -17.61 -11.27
CA GLY A 761 -27.80 -18.95 -11.51
C GLY A 761 -27.03 -19.74 -12.57
N GLY A 762 -27.58 -20.89 -12.98
CA GLY A 762 -26.98 -21.72 -14.03
C GLY A 762 -25.58 -22.22 -13.69
N THR A 763 -24.57 -21.80 -14.46
CA THR A 763 -23.17 -22.23 -14.35
C THR A 763 -22.19 -21.07 -14.14
N VAL A 764 -22.70 -19.88 -13.82
CA VAL A 764 -21.85 -18.70 -13.63
C VAL A 764 -20.87 -18.91 -12.49
N THR A 765 -19.65 -18.40 -12.65
CA THR A 765 -18.68 -18.28 -11.56
C THR A 765 -18.32 -16.83 -11.34
N LEU A 766 -18.63 -16.31 -10.16
CA LEU A 766 -18.26 -14.98 -9.71
C LEU A 766 -17.06 -15.12 -8.76
N LEU A 767 -15.92 -14.53 -9.11
CA LEU A 767 -14.67 -14.56 -8.33
C LEU A 767 -14.28 -13.14 -7.89
N GLY A 768 -13.61 -13.04 -6.75
CA GLY A 768 -13.40 -11.86 -5.90
C GLY A 768 -13.22 -10.46 -6.48
N ASP A 769 -13.42 -9.54 -5.54
CA ASP A 769 -13.76 -8.13 -5.61
C ASP A 769 -14.90 -7.79 -6.55
N LEU A 770 -16.12 -7.79 -6.01
CA LEU A 770 -17.33 -7.67 -6.82
C LEU A 770 -18.28 -6.59 -6.35
N GLU A 771 -18.74 -5.82 -7.34
CA GLU A 771 -19.83 -4.87 -7.33
C GLU A 771 -20.77 -5.28 -8.48
N TYR A 772 -21.98 -5.73 -8.14
CA TYR A 772 -22.77 -6.58 -9.04
C TYR A 772 -24.12 -5.93 -9.38
N TYR A 773 -24.27 -5.51 -10.63
CA TYR A 773 -25.45 -4.74 -11.07
C TYR A 773 -26.42 -5.53 -11.94
N SER A 774 -26.06 -6.74 -12.39
CA SER A 774 -26.82 -7.47 -13.40
C SER A 774 -26.76 -8.97 -13.18
N ASN A 775 -27.91 -9.66 -13.25
CA ASN A 775 -27.98 -11.11 -13.08
C ASN A 775 -27.19 -11.84 -14.18
N LYS A 776 -26.44 -12.87 -13.80
CA LYS A 776 -25.57 -13.66 -14.69
C LYS A 776 -25.83 -15.17 -14.49
N TYR A 777 -25.68 -15.93 -15.57
CA TYR A 777 -26.07 -17.35 -15.61
C TYR A 777 -25.03 -18.30 -16.24
N SER A 778 -23.96 -17.78 -16.85
CA SER A 778 -22.84 -18.53 -17.42
C SER A 778 -21.59 -17.65 -17.45
N ASN A 779 -20.41 -18.20 -17.74
CA ASN A 779 -19.10 -17.53 -17.77
C ASN A 779 -18.53 -17.13 -16.40
N PHE A 780 -17.32 -16.56 -16.43
CA PHE A 780 -16.58 -16.10 -15.26
C PHE A 780 -16.61 -14.57 -15.15
N PHE A 781 -16.80 -14.06 -13.94
CA PHE A 781 -16.79 -12.62 -13.66
C PHE A 781 -15.97 -12.29 -12.40
N TYR A 782 -15.44 -11.06 -12.36
CA TYR A 782 -14.64 -10.47 -11.29
C TYR A 782 -14.65 -8.93 -11.43
N GLY A 783 -14.32 -8.16 -10.41
CA GLY A 783 -14.46 -6.68 -10.48
C GLY A 783 -15.92 -6.20 -10.59
N LEU A 784 -16.15 -5.16 -11.40
CA LEU A 784 -17.47 -4.62 -11.67
C LEU A 784 -18.23 -5.54 -12.63
N VAL A 785 -19.44 -5.94 -12.27
CA VAL A 785 -20.29 -6.80 -13.09
C VAL A 785 -21.52 -6.03 -13.55
N ASP A 786 -21.36 -5.32 -14.66
CA ASP A 786 -22.42 -4.56 -15.32
C ASP A 786 -23.10 -5.35 -16.45
N ASP A 787 -24.17 -4.78 -17.03
CA ASP A 787 -24.92 -5.38 -18.12
C ASP A 787 -24.10 -5.56 -19.41
N ARG A 788 -23.03 -4.78 -19.60
CA ARG A 788 -22.28 -4.70 -20.86
C ARG A 788 -21.18 -5.76 -20.95
N TRP A 789 -20.74 -6.30 -19.81
CA TRP A 789 -19.74 -7.36 -19.78
C TRP A 789 -20.39 -8.75 -19.80
N ASN A 790 -19.92 -9.61 -20.72
CA ASN A 790 -20.38 -10.99 -20.88
C ASN A 790 -19.55 -12.02 -20.10
N GLY A 791 -18.51 -11.57 -19.38
CA GLY A 791 -17.61 -12.44 -18.64
C GLY A 791 -16.55 -13.09 -19.52
N ASP A 792 -15.60 -13.74 -18.87
CA ASP A 792 -14.55 -14.53 -19.52
C ASP A 792 -14.94 -16.00 -19.62
N THR A 793 -14.37 -16.72 -20.58
CA THR A 793 -14.62 -18.15 -20.76
C THR A 793 -13.80 -19.02 -19.81
N SER A 794 -12.75 -18.45 -19.19
CA SER A 794 -11.88 -19.12 -18.23
C SER A 794 -11.12 -18.09 -17.39
N ILE A 795 -10.75 -18.47 -16.18
CA ILE A 795 -9.91 -17.65 -15.30
C ILE A 795 -8.77 -18.50 -14.72
N ASN A 796 -7.62 -17.87 -14.53
CA ASN A 796 -6.50 -18.45 -13.80
C ASN A 796 -6.13 -17.52 -12.64
N ASP A 797 -6.22 -18.05 -11.43
CA ASP A 797 -5.91 -17.32 -10.21
C ASP A 797 -4.43 -17.54 -9.85
N ILE A 798 -3.65 -16.46 -9.81
CA ILE A 798 -2.19 -16.54 -9.68
C ILE A 798 -1.70 -16.78 -8.25
N THR A 799 -2.56 -16.63 -7.24
CA THR A 799 -2.15 -16.88 -5.85
C THR A 799 -1.99 -18.38 -5.59
N VAL A 800 -0.87 -18.77 -4.98
CA VAL A 800 -0.60 -20.16 -4.56
C VAL A 800 -1.69 -20.66 -3.61
N ARG A 801 -2.25 -21.83 -3.90
CA ARG A 801 -3.32 -22.42 -3.07
C ARG A 801 -2.75 -23.23 -1.91
N PRO A 802 -3.49 -23.35 -0.78
CA PRO A 802 -3.14 -24.29 0.30
C PRO A 802 -3.17 -25.76 -0.22
N PRO A 803 -2.58 -26.73 0.51
CA PRO A 803 -2.08 -26.63 1.89
C PRO A 803 -0.73 -25.93 2.01
N TYR A 804 -0.56 -25.14 3.08
CA TYR A 804 0.72 -24.58 3.48
C TYR A 804 1.30 -25.41 4.64
N SER A 805 2.62 -25.47 4.75
CA SER A 805 3.30 -26.26 5.77
C SER A 805 4.08 -25.39 6.74
N TRP A 806 3.92 -25.64 8.04
CA TRP A 806 4.85 -25.18 9.08
C TRP A 806 6.17 -25.95 8.92
N ARG A 807 7.31 -25.25 8.89
CA ARG A 807 8.65 -25.78 8.59
C ARG A 807 9.56 -25.43 9.75
#